data_AF-A0A8H7SYT9-F1
#
_entry.id   AF-A0A8H7SYT9-F1
#
_cell.length_a   1.000
_cell.length_b   1.000
_cell.length_c   1.000
_cell.angle_alpha   90.00
_cell.angle_beta   90.00
_cell.angle_gamma   90.00
#
_symmetry.space_group_name_H-M   'P 1'
#
loop_
_entity.id
_entity.type
_entity.pdbx_description
1 polymer ?
#
loop_
_entity_poly.entity_id
_entity_poly.type
_entity_poly.pdbx_seq_one_letter_code
_entity_poly.pdbx_strand_id
1 'polypeptide(L)'
;MSEPHSNLVPNADQQEPKVDPEHDPATAILRRKASPNKLMVDDATNDDNSVITFSPATMEKLQLFRGDTVIVKGKKRRDTVLIALSDDDVEDNKVRVNKGDIVTVHPCPDIQYGKRIHVLPIDDTVEGLTGNLFETFLKPYFLEAYRPLRVGDTFLVRGGMRAVEFKVVETDPAPYCIVAQDTVIHCEGDPIKREDQEQDLNDVGYDDIGGCRKQMAQIRELVELPLRHPQLFKSIGIKPPRGILMFGPPGTGKTLIARAVANETGAFFFLINGPEIMSKMAGESESNLRKAFEEAEKNSPAIIFIDEIDAIAPKRDKTNGEVERRVVSQLLTLMDGMKARANVVVIAATNRPNSIDPALRRFGRFDREVDIGIPDPTGRLEVLRIHTKNMKLDDDVDLEKIASETHGYVGADIASLCSEAAMQQIREKMDLIDLEEDTIDTEVLDSLAVTMENFTYALGVSNPSALRETVVEIPNVKWNDIGGLENVKLELQETVQYPVEHPEKFLKFGMSPSKGVLFYGPPGTGKTLLAKAIANECQANFISIKGPELLTMWFGESEANVRDVFDKARAAAPCVMFFDELDSIAKARGGGGGDAGGAGDRVLNQILTEMDGMNAKKNVFVIGATNRPDQIDPALLRPGRLDQLIYIPLPDESSRLAILTAQLRKSPVAADVDLGLIAKHTQGFSGADLGEICQRAAKLAIREDIERDIKREKEKAIKQEAGEDVGMDEEEDNDDAYAEITRAHFEEAMRFALGGGIMGASSAYYLSKHDGYTITLIEETDIACAASGKAGGFLALDWNDDTECLKELSRASFKLHQDLAQELDGSHTYGYRPVETYSAIFDTSRNTLNQDSHSLNWIKNNTVQSLEKIGTEKTTAQLHPELFTRKLIEEAEKTGIVKILVGRAVSELLFNGSIVTGVKLSDGKELHADKVVVCMGPWSGKLKFPNNERIPVKGSHVHSIVLKPNCVIPAQAIFAAMLTNSTTAEPEVYPRSDGTVYICGANDKEPVPKSAALVSVDKKSINKLIHQAGNVSSSLSTENAQVIKEQACYLPLSENTNLPIIGPHSNYKELYLATGHSFWGILNAPITGKMISEWIVYNSVRSINKSSYFLP
;
A
#
# COMPACT_ATOMS: atom_id res chain seq x y z
N MET A 1 63.87 -8.64 -25.23
CA MET A 1 64.39 -7.69 -26.23
C MET A 1 63.37 -7.54 -27.33
N SER A 2 62.52 -6.53 -27.24
CA SER A 2 61.92 -5.77 -28.35
C SER A 2 60.84 -4.85 -27.75
N GLU A 3 60.88 -3.60 -28.16
CA GLU A 3 60.21 -2.42 -27.59
C GLU A 3 58.67 -2.44 -27.66
N PRO A 4 57.95 -1.69 -26.80
CA PRO A 4 56.53 -1.46 -26.96
C PRO A 4 56.26 -0.25 -27.86
N HIS A 5 55.54 -0.46 -28.95
CA HIS A 5 55.01 0.59 -29.82
C HIS A 5 53.85 1.34 -29.15
N SER A 6 54.10 2.64 -28.91
CA SER A 6 53.19 3.78 -28.99
C SER A 6 51.66 3.53 -28.93
N ASN A 7 51.06 3.82 -27.77
CA ASN A 7 49.64 4.12 -27.66
C ASN A 7 49.33 5.45 -28.37
N LEU A 8 48.58 5.39 -29.46
CA LEU A 8 47.83 6.50 -30.01
C LEU A 8 46.71 6.87 -29.02
N VAL A 9 46.87 8.01 -28.35
CA VAL A 9 45.79 8.70 -27.65
C VAL A 9 44.78 9.16 -28.71
N PRO A 10 43.49 8.80 -28.64
CA PRO A 10 42.47 9.54 -29.35
C PRO A 10 42.25 10.86 -28.59
N ASN A 11 42.56 11.99 -29.25
CA ASN A 11 42.18 13.32 -28.79
C ASN A 11 40.69 13.34 -28.41
N ALA A 12 40.39 13.55 -27.14
CA ALA A 12 39.05 13.76 -26.62
C ALA A 12 38.59 15.24 -26.73
N ASP A 13 39.08 15.97 -27.74
CA ASP A 13 38.60 17.30 -28.15
C ASP A 13 37.65 17.19 -29.35
N GLN A 14 36.77 16.18 -29.33
CA GLN A 14 35.53 16.22 -30.08
C GLN A 14 34.41 16.35 -29.06
N GLN A 15 34.16 17.59 -28.65
CA GLN A 15 32.84 17.95 -28.13
C GLN A 15 31.82 17.49 -29.17
N GLU A 16 31.02 16.47 -28.84
CA GLU A 16 29.76 16.29 -29.55
C GLU A 16 29.04 17.63 -29.50
N PRO A 17 28.57 18.16 -30.64
CA PRO A 17 27.96 19.47 -30.66
C PRO A 17 26.77 19.43 -29.70
N LYS A 18 26.74 20.37 -28.74
CA LYS A 18 25.52 20.67 -27.98
C LYS A 18 24.41 20.84 -29.02
N VAL A 19 23.51 19.87 -29.10
CA VAL A 19 22.31 19.98 -29.94
C VAL A 19 21.50 21.07 -29.27
N ASP A 20 21.58 22.26 -29.86
CA ASP A 20 20.66 23.33 -29.58
C ASP A 20 19.23 22.75 -29.67
N PRO A 21 18.39 22.83 -28.60
CA PRO A 21 17.03 22.30 -28.62
C PRO A 21 16.22 22.81 -29.82
N GLU A 22 16.56 23.99 -30.33
CA GLU A 22 15.97 24.58 -31.53
C GLU A 22 16.44 23.95 -32.85
N HIS A 23 17.43 23.05 -32.83
CA HIS A 23 18.03 22.41 -34.02
C HIS A 23 18.04 20.87 -34.03
N ASP A 24 17.39 20.18 -33.08
CA ASP A 24 17.13 18.72 -33.15
C ASP A 24 16.45 18.27 -34.47
N PRO A 25 17.07 17.43 -35.31
CA PRO A 25 16.47 16.96 -36.56
C PRO A 25 15.21 16.10 -36.36
N ALA A 26 15.04 15.44 -35.20
CA ALA A 26 13.89 14.55 -34.94
C ALA A 26 12.55 15.29 -34.82
N THR A 27 12.58 16.60 -34.54
CA THR A 27 11.39 17.46 -34.48
C THR A 27 11.32 18.48 -35.63
N ALA A 28 12.23 18.40 -36.60
CA ALA A 28 12.34 19.38 -37.68
C ALA A 28 11.06 19.54 -38.51
N ILE A 29 10.29 18.46 -38.71
CA ILE A 29 9.00 18.50 -39.43
C ILE A 29 7.90 19.29 -38.67
N LEU A 30 8.02 19.42 -37.35
CA LEU A 30 7.12 20.25 -36.54
C LEU A 30 7.52 21.73 -36.56
N ARG A 31 8.78 22.03 -36.91
CA ARG A 31 9.26 23.41 -36.99
C ARG A 31 8.55 24.11 -38.14
N ARG A 32 7.80 25.13 -37.79
CA ARG A 32 7.13 25.99 -38.76
C ARG A 32 8.20 26.94 -39.32
N LYS A 33 8.35 26.97 -40.64
CA LYS A 33 9.24 27.94 -41.30
C LYS A 33 8.72 29.34 -40.96
N ALA A 34 9.54 30.16 -40.30
CA ALA A 34 9.20 31.56 -40.03
C ALA A 34 9.11 32.29 -41.36
N SER A 35 7.88 32.48 -41.84
CA SER A 35 7.60 33.20 -43.07
C SER A 35 6.99 34.55 -42.69
N PRO A 36 7.46 35.66 -43.29
CA PRO A 36 7.03 37.02 -42.91
C PRO A 36 5.53 37.27 -43.12
N ASN A 37 4.88 36.38 -43.88
CA ASN A 37 3.47 36.42 -44.23
C ASN A 37 2.58 35.56 -43.33
N LYS A 38 3.10 35.04 -42.21
CA LYS A 38 2.33 34.29 -41.22
C LYS A 38 2.13 35.15 -39.97
N LEU A 39 0.88 35.46 -39.64
CA LEU A 39 0.51 36.43 -38.61
C LEU A 39 -0.54 35.83 -37.67
N MET A 40 -0.51 36.23 -36.40
CA MET A 40 -1.52 35.85 -35.41
C MET A 40 -2.75 36.72 -35.57
N VAL A 41 -3.94 36.16 -35.41
CA VAL A 41 -5.18 36.93 -35.45
C VAL A 41 -5.44 37.53 -34.07
N ASP A 42 -5.86 38.78 -34.06
CA ASP A 42 -6.29 39.57 -32.90
C ASP A 42 -7.72 40.07 -33.16
N ASP A 43 -8.41 40.48 -32.09
CA ASP A 43 -9.82 40.85 -32.19
C ASP A 43 -10.02 42.09 -33.08
N ALA A 44 -10.98 42.00 -33.99
CA ALA A 44 -11.31 43.09 -34.88
C ALA A 44 -12.02 44.23 -34.16
N THR A 45 -11.49 45.44 -34.30
CA THR A 45 -12.11 46.69 -33.81
C THR A 45 -13.16 47.24 -34.78
N ASN A 46 -13.17 46.74 -36.02
CA ASN A 46 -14.09 47.14 -37.08
C ASN A 46 -15.06 45.99 -37.39
N ASP A 47 -16.36 46.27 -37.37
CA ASP A 47 -17.44 45.30 -37.60
C ASP A 47 -17.60 44.93 -39.10
N ASP A 48 -16.60 45.24 -39.92
CA ASP A 48 -16.61 45.01 -41.36
C ASP A 48 -16.04 43.62 -41.71
N ASN A 49 -16.89 42.76 -42.28
CA ASN A 49 -16.54 41.37 -42.61
C ASN A 49 -15.47 41.21 -43.70
N SER A 50 -15.18 42.26 -44.47
CA SER A 50 -14.33 42.18 -45.67
C SER A 50 -12.94 42.80 -45.47
N VAL A 51 -12.56 43.11 -44.22
CA VAL A 51 -11.35 43.85 -43.90
C VAL A 51 -10.38 43.01 -43.06
N ILE A 52 -9.10 43.15 -43.34
CA ILE A 52 -7.99 42.69 -42.51
C ILE A 52 -7.07 43.87 -42.22
N THR A 53 -6.72 44.04 -40.95
CA THR A 53 -5.95 45.21 -40.50
C THR A 53 -4.56 44.79 -40.03
N PHE A 54 -3.55 45.54 -40.45
CA PHE A 54 -2.13 45.29 -40.19
C PHE A 54 -1.46 46.50 -39.53
N SER A 55 -0.34 46.26 -38.84
CA SER A 55 0.58 47.35 -38.49
C SER A 55 1.20 47.96 -39.77
N PRO A 56 1.54 49.26 -39.77
CA PRO A 56 2.23 49.89 -40.91
C PRO A 56 3.54 49.18 -41.30
N ALA A 57 4.31 48.73 -40.30
CA ALA A 57 5.56 48.02 -40.52
C ALA A 57 5.34 46.65 -41.20
N THR A 58 4.25 45.96 -40.86
CA THR A 58 3.90 44.68 -41.48
C THR A 58 3.36 44.84 -42.90
N MET A 59 2.61 45.90 -43.19
CA MET A 59 2.23 46.22 -44.57
C MET A 59 3.44 46.51 -45.45
N GLU A 60 4.42 47.27 -44.95
CA GLU A 60 5.66 47.55 -45.67
C GLU A 60 6.46 46.27 -45.94
N LYS A 61 6.56 45.39 -44.93
CA LYS A 61 7.25 44.09 -45.04
C LYS A 61 6.60 43.15 -46.05
N LEU A 62 5.27 43.20 -46.17
CA LEU A 62 4.49 42.40 -47.12
C LEU A 62 4.29 43.07 -48.48
N GLN A 63 4.79 44.30 -48.66
CA GLN A 63 4.61 45.12 -49.87
C GLN A 63 3.13 45.34 -50.22
N LEU A 64 2.31 45.59 -49.20
CA LEU A 64 0.88 45.87 -49.33
C LEU A 64 0.63 47.36 -49.15
N PHE A 65 -0.31 47.90 -49.93
CA PHE A 65 -0.85 49.25 -49.77
C PHE A 65 -2.27 49.21 -49.20
N ARG A 66 -2.69 50.34 -48.60
CA ARG A 66 -4.05 50.47 -48.07
C ARG A 66 -5.06 50.33 -49.21
N GLY A 67 -5.97 49.37 -49.09
CA GLY A 67 -6.98 49.04 -50.10
C GLY A 67 -6.61 47.87 -51.00
N ASP A 68 -5.40 47.32 -50.90
CA ASP A 68 -5.03 46.12 -51.65
C ASP A 68 -5.85 44.91 -51.20
N THR A 69 -6.22 44.06 -52.16
CA THR A 69 -6.87 42.78 -51.86
C THR A 69 -5.84 41.71 -51.55
N VAL A 70 -6.07 40.98 -50.47
CA VAL A 70 -5.20 39.91 -49.99
C VAL A 70 -5.98 38.61 -49.86
N ILE A 71 -5.34 37.50 -50.25
CA ILE A 71 -5.81 36.16 -49.94
C ILE A 71 -5.29 35.80 -48.55
N VAL A 72 -6.21 35.50 -47.65
CA VAL A 72 -5.95 35.08 -46.28
C VAL A 72 -6.26 33.60 -46.18
N LYS A 73 -5.24 32.79 -45.93
CA LYS A 73 -5.38 31.34 -45.76
C LYS A 73 -5.31 30.99 -44.28
N GLY A 74 -6.38 30.38 -43.77
CA GLY A 74 -6.49 29.92 -42.38
C GLY A 74 -6.23 28.43 -42.24
N LYS A 75 -6.71 27.87 -41.13
CA LYS A 75 -6.66 26.41 -40.84
C LYS A 75 -7.58 25.63 -41.80
N LYS A 76 -7.43 24.29 -41.85
CA LYS A 76 -8.23 23.36 -42.69
C LYS A 76 -8.24 23.68 -44.20
N ARG A 77 -7.18 24.33 -44.72
CA ARG A 77 -7.05 24.78 -46.13
C ARG A 77 -8.18 25.70 -46.61
N ARG A 78 -8.89 26.36 -45.71
CA ARG A 78 -9.83 27.42 -46.07
C ARG A 78 -9.05 28.70 -46.34
N ASP A 79 -9.36 29.35 -47.44
CA ASP A 79 -8.88 30.68 -47.76
C ASP A 79 -10.05 31.60 -48.10
N THR A 80 -9.85 32.89 -47.87
CA THR A 80 -10.82 33.96 -48.16
C THR A 80 -10.07 35.17 -48.71
N VAL A 81 -10.81 36.16 -49.23
CA VAL A 81 -10.23 37.38 -49.78
C VAL A 81 -10.72 38.58 -48.98
N LEU A 82 -9.79 39.39 -48.48
CA LEU A 82 -10.07 40.56 -47.66
C LEU A 82 -9.31 41.79 -48.18
N ILE A 83 -9.73 42.97 -47.75
CA ILE A 83 -9.09 44.26 -48.05
C ILE A 83 -8.10 44.61 -46.93
N ALA A 84 -6.87 44.92 -47.30
CA ALA A 84 -5.82 45.30 -46.37
C ALA A 84 -5.94 46.77 -45.92
N LEU A 85 -6.04 47.00 -44.61
CA LEU A 85 -5.98 48.31 -43.99
C LEU A 85 -4.81 48.42 -42.99
N SER A 86 -4.39 49.65 -42.70
CA SER A 86 -3.35 49.97 -41.73
C SER A 86 -3.96 50.49 -40.42
N ASP A 87 -3.44 50.04 -39.28
CA ASP A 87 -3.78 50.53 -37.93
C ASP A 87 -2.54 50.50 -37.04
N ASP A 88 -2.28 51.63 -36.36
CA ASP A 88 -1.09 51.84 -35.54
C ASP A 88 -1.17 51.07 -34.20
N ASP A 89 -2.36 50.68 -33.77
CA ASP A 89 -2.59 49.94 -32.52
C ASP A 89 -2.40 48.42 -32.68
N VAL A 90 -2.07 47.94 -33.88
CA VAL A 90 -1.83 46.52 -34.18
C VAL A 90 -0.35 46.21 -34.04
N GLU A 91 0.00 45.20 -33.25
CA GLU A 91 1.38 44.71 -33.14
C GLU A 91 1.89 44.10 -34.46
N ASP A 92 3.18 44.23 -34.76
CA ASP A 92 3.77 43.77 -36.03
C ASP A 92 3.55 42.28 -36.35
N ASN A 93 3.42 41.41 -35.34
CA ASN A 93 3.19 39.98 -35.56
C ASN A 93 1.70 39.58 -35.59
N LYS A 94 0.79 40.56 -35.46
CA LYS A 94 -0.65 40.36 -35.36
C LYS A 94 -1.41 40.99 -36.54
N VAL A 95 -2.63 40.51 -36.77
CA VAL A 95 -3.60 41.06 -37.71
C VAL A 95 -4.99 41.02 -37.10
N ARG A 96 -5.80 42.04 -37.34
CA ARG A 96 -7.19 42.07 -36.86
C ARG A 96 -8.15 41.59 -37.95
N VAL A 97 -8.89 40.51 -37.66
CA VAL A 97 -9.90 39.89 -38.54
C VAL A 97 -11.04 39.30 -37.70
N ASN A 98 -12.29 39.39 -38.17
CA ASN A 98 -13.49 38.96 -37.42
C ASN A 98 -13.50 37.49 -36.95
N LYS A 99 -12.66 36.59 -37.50
CA LYS A 99 -12.49 35.19 -37.05
C LYS A 99 -11.12 34.61 -37.49
N GLY A 100 -10.42 33.92 -36.59
CA GLY A 100 -9.24 33.09 -36.89
C GLY A 100 -8.24 33.03 -35.74
N ASP A 101 -7.29 32.08 -35.77
CA ASP A 101 -6.19 32.00 -34.80
C ASP A 101 -4.87 32.49 -35.39
N ILE A 102 -4.47 31.88 -36.51
CA ILE A 102 -3.23 32.17 -37.21
C ILE A 102 -3.52 32.06 -38.70
N VAL A 103 -3.11 33.07 -39.47
CA VAL A 103 -3.36 33.14 -40.90
C VAL A 103 -2.07 33.37 -41.68
N THR A 104 -2.06 32.90 -42.92
CA THR A 104 -1.03 33.26 -43.90
C THR A 104 -1.63 34.16 -44.96
N VAL A 105 -0.99 35.31 -45.18
CA VAL A 105 -1.48 36.37 -46.05
C VAL A 105 -0.67 36.37 -47.35
N HIS A 106 -1.35 36.56 -48.48
CA HIS A 106 -0.70 36.69 -49.79
C HIS A 106 -1.36 37.83 -50.57
N PRO A 107 -0.59 38.71 -51.24
CA PRO A 107 -1.18 39.72 -52.13
C PRO A 107 -1.97 39.06 -53.25
N CYS A 108 -3.15 39.61 -53.57
CA CYS A 108 -4.02 39.15 -54.65
C CYS A 108 -4.46 40.35 -55.50
N PRO A 109 -3.57 40.89 -56.35
CA PRO A 109 -3.88 42.04 -57.19
C PRO A 109 -4.81 41.70 -58.38
N ASP A 110 -4.89 40.43 -58.78
CA ASP A 110 -5.58 40.00 -60.00
C ASP A 110 -7.08 39.69 -59.82
N ILE A 111 -7.72 40.22 -58.79
CA ILE A 111 -9.15 39.98 -58.54
C ILE A 111 -10.03 40.78 -59.52
N GLN A 112 -11.00 40.12 -60.14
CA GLN A 112 -11.89 40.71 -61.13
C GLN A 112 -13.23 41.11 -60.51
N TYR A 113 -13.92 42.07 -61.11
CA TYR A 113 -15.30 42.39 -60.76
C TYR A 113 -16.23 41.22 -61.12
N GLY A 114 -17.13 40.90 -60.20
CA GLY A 114 -18.12 39.84 -60.37
C GLY A 114 -19.18 40.24 -61.38
N LYS A 115 -19.55 39.31 -62.26
CA LYS A 115 -20.74 39.44 -63.12
C LYS A 115 -22.00 39.01 -62.37
N ARG A 116 -21.88 37.94 -61.58
CA ARG A 116 -22.98 37.35 -60.82
C ARG A 116 -22.47 36.63 -59.58
N ILE A 117 -23.24 36.73 -58.50
CA ILE A 117 -23.03 35.98 -57.25
C ILE A 117 -24.33 35.32 -56.83
N HIS A 118 -24.24 34.13 -56.23
CA HIS A 118 -25.36 33.43 -55.61
C HIS A 118 -25.09 33.26 -54.13
N VAL A 119 -25.98 33.81 -53.30
CA VAL A 119 -25.88 33.78 -51.84
C VAL A 119 -27.18 33.25 -51.25
N LEU A 120 -27.09 32.41 -50.23
CA LEU A 120 -28.27 31.86 -49.54
C LEU A 120 -28.16 32.12 -48.03
N PRO A 121 -29.29 32.39 -47.34
CA PRO A 121 -29.30 32.57 -45.89
C PRO A 121 -29.12 31.24 -45.15
N ILE A 122 -28.63 31.30 -43.91
CA ILE A 122 -28.66 30.17 -42.97
C ILE A 122 -30.03 30.11 -42.29
N ASP A 123 -30.62 28.92 -42.21
CA ASP A 123 -32.00 28.68 -41.78
C ASP A 123 -32.34 29.27 -40.40
N ASP A 124 -31.50 29.03 -39.41
CA ASP A 124 -31.66 29.51 -38.03
C ASP A 124 -31.67 31.05 -37.91
N THR A 125 -31.01 31.75 -38.83
CA THR A 125 -30.94 33.22 -38.84
C THR A 125 -32.12 33.89 -39.54
N VAL A 126 -32.96 33.12 -40.25
CA VAL A 126 -34.12 33.64 -40.99
C VAL A 126 -35.47 33.19 -40.44
N GLU A 127 -35.50 32.42 -39.35
CA GLU A 127 -36.75 32.03 -38.70
C GLU A 127 -37.59 33.24 -38.28
N GLY A 128 -38.83 33.28 -38.76
CA GLY A 128 -39.78 34.37 -38.51
C GLY A 128 -39.58 35.64 -39.36
N LEU A 129 -38.60 35.68 -40.26
CA LEU A 129 -38.47 36.78 -41.23
C LEU A 129 -39.37 36.52 -42.45
N THR A 130 -40.18 37.52 -42.83
CA THR A 130 -40.99 37.49 -44.05
C THR A 130 -40.69 38.74 -44.88
N GLY A 131 -40.44 38.58 -46.19
CA GLY A 131 -40.12 39.68 -47.10
C GLY A 131 -38.94 39.40 -48.03
N ASN A 132 -38.51 40.42 -48.79
CA ASN A 132 -37.39 40.31 -49.72
C ASN A 132 -36.06 40.55 -48.98
N LEU A 133 -35.31 39.46 -48.74
CA LEU A 133 -33.99 39.48 -48.08
C LEU A 133 -32.96 40.30 -48.86
N PHE A 134 -33.07 40.34 -50.20
CA PHE A 134 -32.15 41.10 -51.04
C PHE A 134 -32.26 42.61 -50.79
N GLU A 135 -33.48 43.17 -50.81
CA GLU A 135 -33.69 44.61 -50.61
C GLU A 135 -33.37 45.07 -49.18
N THR A 136 -33.61 44.20 -48.19
CA THR A 136 -33.49 44.56 -46.76
C THR A 136 -32.06 44.43 -46.24
N PHE A 137 -31.33 43.39 -46.67
CA PHE A 137 -30.01 43.05 -46.12
C PHE A 137 -28.91 43.19 -47.17
N LEU A 138 -29.00 42.43 -48.28
CA LEU A 138 -27.89 42.31 -49.23
C LEU A 138 -27.61 43.61 -49.99
N LYS A 139 -28.66 44.33 -50.42
CA LYS A 139 -28.51 45.56 -51.19
C LYS A 139 -27.83 46.67 -50.39
N PRO A 140 -28.26 47.02 -49.14
CA PRO A 140 -27.50 47.94 -48.30
C PRO A 140 -26.06 47.49 -48.00
N TYR A 141 -25.84 46.19 -47.85
CA TYR A 141 -24.53 45.63 -47.50
C TYR A 141 -23.48 45.75 -48.61
N PHE A 142 -23.90 45.59 -49.88
CA PHE A 142 -23.00 45.69 -51.05
C PHE A 142 -23.02 47.06 -51.73
N LEU A 143 -23.92 47.97 -51.35
CA LEU A 143 -24.04 49.29 -51.97
C LEU A 143 -22.74 50.09 -51.77
N GLU A 144 -22.07 50.40 -52.88
CA GLU A 144 -20.82 51.18 -52.94
C GLU A 144 -19.64 50.62 -52.11
N ALA A 145 -19.74 49.38 -51.64
CA ALA A 145 -18.78 48.80 -50.70
C ALA A 145 -17.62 48.04 -51.36
N TYR A 146 -17.75 47.66 -52.65
CA TYR A 146 -16.71 46.92 -53.41
C TYR A 146 -16.11 45.73 -52.65
N ARG A 147 -16.96 44.96 -51.97
CA ARG A 147 -16.54 43.86 -51.08
C ARG A 147 -16.02 42.67 -51.89
N PRO A 148 -14.81 42.16 -51.61
CA PRO A 148 -14.38 40.87 -52.14
C PRO A 148 -15.17 39.74 -51.47
N LEU A 149 -15.52 38.73 -52.26
CA LEU A 149 -16.15 37.49 -51.79
C LEU A 149 -15.47 36.29 -52.45
N ARG A 150 -15.46 35.16 -51.73
CA ARG A 150 -15.07 33.86 -52.26
C ARG A 150 -16.20 32.85 -52.10
N VAL A 151 -16.29 31.91 -53.03
CA VAL A 151 -17.19 30.75 -52.93
C VAL A 151 -16.95 30.01 -51.61
N GLY A 152 -18.01 29.78 -50.84
CA GLY A 152 -17.97 29.12 -49.54
C GLY A 152 -17.80 30.06 -48.34
N ASP A 153 -17.54 31.36 -48.55
CA ASP A 153 -17.50 32.34 -47.45
C ASP A 153 -18.87 32.48 -46.79
N THR A 154 -18.86 32.73 -45.48
CA THR A 154 -20.03 33.12 -44.71
C THR A 154 -19.83 34.53 -44.16
N PHE A 155 -20.86 35.38 -44.28
CA PHE A 155 -20.80 36.76 -43.81
C PHE A 155 -22.12 37.17 -43.12
N LEU A 156 -21.99 38.01 -42.10
CA LEU A 156 -23.11 38.48 -41.28
C LEU A 156 -23.59 39.84 -41.77
N VAL A 157 -24.89 39.98 -42.03
CA VAL A 157 -25.50 41.27 -42.38
C VAL A 157 -26.48 41.69 -41.31
N ARG A 158 -26.27 42.88 -40.73
CA ARG A 158 -27.16 43.47 -39.72
C ARG A 158 -28.16 44.40 -40.40
N GLY A 159 -29.45 44.22 -40.13
CA GLY A 159 -30.53 45.02 -40.71
C GLY A 159 -31.85 44.84 -39.94
N GLY A 160 -32.57 45.93 -39.66
CA GLY A 160 -33.90 45.85 -39.04
C GLY A 160 -33.93 45.20 -37.65
N MET A 161 -33.00 45.56 -36.76
CA MET A 161 -32.86 45.01 -35.39
C MET A 161 -32.52 43.50 -35.31
N ARG A 162 -32.16 42.86 -36.44
CA ARG A 162 -31.72 41.46 -36.49
C ARG A 162 -30.45 41.32 -37.34
N ALA A 163 -29.74 40.21 -37.17
CA ALA A 163 -28.57 39.85 -37.95
C ALA A 163 -28.85 38.55 -38.70
N VAL A 164 -28.58 38.54 -40.01
CA VAL A 164 -28.81 37.39 -40.90
C VAL A 164 -27.47 36.95 -41.47
N GLU A 165 -27.17 35.66 -41.39
CA GLU A 165 -25.96 35.09 -41.97
C GLU A 165 -26.23 34.60 -43.39
N PHE A 166 -25.34 34.93 -44.32
CA PHE A 166 -25.40 34.49 -45.71
C PHE A 166 -24.15 33.70 -46.08
N LYS A 167 -24.33 32.66 -46.89
CA LYS A 167 -23.25 31.86 -47.48
C LYS A 167 -23.17 32.10 -48.97
N VAL A 168 -21.95 32.30 -49.48
CA VAL A 168 -21.68 32.39 -50.91
C VAL A 168 -21.66 31.00 -51.51
N VAL A 169 -22.63 30.69 -52.35
CA VAL A 169 -22.77 29.40 -53.03
C VAL A 169 -21.96 29.38 -54.32
N GLU A 170 -22.00 30.47 -55.08
CA GLU A 170 -21.34 30.57 -56.39
C GLU A 170 -20.92 32.02 -56.69
N THR A 171 -19.82 32.19 -57.43
CA THR A 171 -19.37 33.48 -57.98
C THR A 171 -18.93 33.32 -59.44
N ASP A 172 -19.14 34.35 -60.26
CA ASP A 172 -18.62 34.43 -61.64
C ASP A 172 -17.84 35.75 -61.79
N PRO A 173 -16.49 35.71 -61.94
CA PRO A 173 -15.65 34.51 -62.03
C PRO A 173 -15.48 33.77 -60.68
N ALA A 174 -15.25 32.46 -60.76
CA ALA A 174 -14.88 31.61 -59.63
C ALA A 174 -13.34 31.54 -59.50
N PRO A 175 -12.78 31.35 -58.30
CA PRO A 175 -13.45 31.12 -57.02
C PRO A 175 -13.70 32.38 -56.17
N TYR A 176 -13.25 33.57 -56.60
CA TYR A 176 -13.44 34.84 -55.90
C TYR A 176 -13.64 36.00 -56.87
N CYS A 177 -14.39 37.02 -56.45
CA CYS A 177 -14.61 38.25 -57.22
C CYS A 177 -14.92 39.44 -56.29
N ILE A 178 -14.79 40.68 -56.81
CA ILE A 178 -15.27 41.88 -56.13
C ILE A 178 -16.71 42.18 -56.54
N VAL A 179 -17.61 42.37 -55.58
CA VAL A 179 -18.99 42.78 -55.85
C VAL A 179 -19.01 44.27 -56.18
N ALA A 180 -19.15 44.58 -57.47
CA ALA A 180 -19.28 45.93 -58.00
C ALA A 180 -20.77 46.31 -58.19
N GLN A 181 -21.04 47.57 -58.57
CA GLN A 181 -22.41 48.06 -58.74
C GLN A 181 -23.19 47.36 -59.88
N ASP A 182 -22.48 46.78 -60.84
CA ASP A 182 -23.02 46.03 -61.98
C ASP A 182 -23.12 44.52 -61.73
N THR A 183 -22.65 44.02 -60.57
CA THR A 183 -22.74 42.60 -60.21
C THR A 183 -24.18 42.21 -59.89
N VAL A 184 -24.69 41.17 -60.57
CA VAL A 184 -26.03 40.63 -60.30
C VAL A 184 -26.01 39.71 -59.08
N ILE A 185 -26.83 40.01 -58.08
CA ILE A 185 -26.90 39.25 -56.82
C ILE A 185 -28.15 38.37 -56.83
N HIS A 186 -27.97 37.05 -56.81
CA HIS A 186 -29.05 36.07 -56.68
C HIS A 186 -29.17 35.62 -55.23
N CYS A 187 -30.40 35.62 -54.70
CA CYS A 187 -30.73 35.16 -53.35
C CYS A 187 -31.92 34.18 -53.34
N GLU A 188 -32.16 33.50 -54.46
CA GLU A 188 -33.28 32.56 -54.63
C GLU A 188 -32.81 31.14 -54.31
N GLY A 189 -33.51 30.45 -53.40
CA GLY A 189 -33.24 29.08 -52.97
C GLY A 189 -33.73 28.81 -51.53
N ASP A 190 -33.71 27.55 -51.12
CA ASP A 190 -34.02 27.15 -49.74
C ASP A 190 -32.86 27.57 -48.79
N PRO A 191 -33.14 28.02 -47.56
CA PRO A 191 -32.12 28.30 -46.56
C PRO A 191 -31.22 27.09 -46.28
N ILE A 192 -29.94 27.34 -46.01
CA ILE A 192 -28.94 26.31 -45.75
C ILE A 192 -28.96 25.94 -44.26
N LYS A 193 -28.97 24.64 -43.96
CA LYS A 193 -28.88 24.14 -42.58
C LYS A 193 -27.47 24.31 -42.02
N ARG A 194 -27.37 24.85 -40.79
CA ARG A 194 -26.08 25.03 -40.10
C ARG A 194 -25.37 23.70 -39.77
N GLU A 195 -26.13 22.66 -39.46
CA GLU A 195 -25.63 21.33 -39.06
C GLU A 195 -24.70 20.68 -40.10
N ASP A 196 -25.00 20.86 -41.40
CA ASP A 196 -24.19 20.32 -42.49
C ASP A 196 -22.82 21.02 -42.63
N GLN A 197 -22.62 22.20 -42.00
CA GLN A 197 -21.34 22.93 -41.98
C GLN A 197 -20.54 22.75 -40.70
N GLU A 198 -21.21 22.58 -39.56
CA GLU A 198 -20.56 22.38 -38.26
C GLU A 198 -19.90 21.01 -38.15
N GLN A 199 -20.42 20.00 -38.87
CA GLN A 199 -19.77 18.68 -38.98
C GLN A 199 -18.34 18.78 -39.55
N ASP A 200 -18.08 19.61 -40.56
CA ASP A 200 -16.74 19.82 -41.15
C ASP A 200 -15.77 20.57 -40.20
N LEU A 201 -16.30 21.42 -39.31
CA LEU A 201 -15.52 22.20 -38.34
C LEU A 201 -15.20 21.38 -37.07
N ASN A 202 -16.05 20.43 -36.71
CA ASN A 202 -15.87 19.50 -35.59
C ASN A 202 -14.95 18.29 -35.88
N ASP A 203 -14.46 18.16 -37.12
CA ASP A 203 -13.50 17.13 -37.46
C ASP A 203 -12.16 17.30 -36.73
N VAL A 204 -11.72 16.22 -36.06
CA VAL A 204 -10.49 16.10 -35.28
C VAL A 204 -9.26 16.44 -36.11
N GLY A 205 -8.44 17.38 -35.63
CA GLY A 205 -7.16 17.79 -36.23
C GLY A 205 -5.97 17.64 -35.29
N TYR A 206 -4.80 18.13 -35.70
CA TYR A 206 -3.59 18.08 -34.86
C TYR A 206 -3.65 18.99 -33.64
N ASP A 207 -4.47 20.04 -33.68
CA ASP A 207 -4.65 20.96 -32.55
C ASP A 207 -5.43 20.30 -31.39
N ASP A 208 -6.10 19.16 -31.66
CA ASP A 208 -6.84 18.38 -30.67
C ASP A 208 -5.98 17.27 -30.03
N ILE A 209 -4.66 17.27 -30.27
CA ILE A 209 -3.71 16.26 -29.76
C ILE A 209 -2.67 16.92 -28.87
N GLY A 210 -2.69 16.59 -27.58
CA GLY A 210 -1.70 17.05 -26.59
C GLY A 210 -0.72 15.94 -26.18
N GLY A 211 0.48 16.32 -25.74
CA GLY A 211 1.43 15.46 -25.02
C GLY A 211 2.19 14.41 -25.81
N CYS A 212 1.99 14.35 -27.13
CA CYS A 212 2.63 13.35 -28.02
C CYS A 212 3.49 13.99 -29.11
N ARG A 213 4.13 15.14 -28.87
CA ARG A 213 4.84 15.91 -29.92
C ARG A 213 5.87 15.08 -30.71
N LYS A 214 6.76 14.35 -30.04
CA LYS A 214 7.81 13.56 -30.71
C LYS A 214 7.22 12.44 -31.58
N GLN A 215 6.21 11.74 -31.04
CA GLN A 215 5.49 10.68 -31.72
C GLN A 215 4.74 11.23 -32.94
N MET A 216 4.09 12.39 -32.78
CA MET A 216 3.41 13.09 -33.88
C MET A 216 4.40 13.51 -34.97
N ALA A 217 5.59 13.98 -34.62
CA ALA A 217 6.64 14.28 -35.61
C ALA A 217 6.98 13.05 -36.46
N GLN A 218 7.21 11.90 -35.82
CA GLN A 218 7.51 10.64 -36.51
C GLN A 218 6.35 10.19 -37.40
N ILE A 219 5.11 10.24 -36.89
CA ILE A 219 3.94 9.83 -37.68
C ILE A 219 3.73 10.76 -38.87
N ARG A 220 3.92 12.07 -38.71
CA ARG A 220 3.87 13.03 -39.83
C ARG A 220 4.96 12.74 -40.86
N GLU A 221 6.17 12.44 -40.43
CA GLU A 221 7.25 12.08 -41.36
C GLU A 221 6.92 10.80 -42.14
N LEU A 222 6.41 9.78 -41.44
CA LEU A 222 6.13 8.47 -42.02
C LEU A 222 4.86 8.44 -42.89
N VAL A 223 3.88 9.31 -42.64
CA VAL A 223 2.57 9.31 -43.32
C VAL A 223 2.38 10.53 -44.21
N GLU A 224 2.63 11.75 -43.71
CA GLU A 224 2.37 12.99 -44.43
C GLU A 224 3.32 13.13 -45.64
N LEU A 225 4.62 12.85 -45.47
CA LEU A 225 5.59 13.01 -46.56
C LEU A 225 5.30 12.08 -47.76
N PRO A 226 5.03 10.77 -47.59
CA PRO A 226 4.68 9.92 -48.72
C PRO A 226 3.38 10.31 -49.42
N LEU A 227 2.37 10.76 -48.67
CA LEU A 227 1.05 11.11 -49.22
C LEU A 227 1.05 12.48 -49.90
N ARG A 228 1.71 13.49 -49.31
CA ARG A 228 1.77 14.86 -49.83
C ARG A 228 2.83 15.05 -50.91
N HIS A 229 4.00 14.40 -50.75
CA HIS A 229 5.14 14.58 -51.64
C HIS A 229 5.71 13.23 -52.16
N PRO A 230 4.92 12.42 -52.88
CA PRO A 230 5.39 11.13 -53.43
C PRO A 230 6.65 11.25 -54.31
N GLN A 231 6.84 12.41 -54.96
CA GLN A 231 7.98 12.68 -55.84
C GLN A 231 9.32 12.67 -55.10
N LEU A 232 9.34 13.06 -53.81
CA LEU A 232 10.55 13.09 -53.00
C LEU A 232 11.13 11.68 -52.84
N PHE A 233 10.29 10.71 -52.48
CA PHE A 233 10.66 9.29 -52.38
C PHE A 233 11.08 8.70 -53.73
N LYS A 234 10.40 9.08 -54.81
CA LYS A 234 10.76 8.65 -56.18
C LYS A 234 12.12 9.19 -56.61
N SER A 235 12.46 10.42 -56.26
CA SER A 235 13.75 11.05 -56.61
C SER A 235 14.93 10.50 -55.81
N ILE A 236 14.71 10.19 -54.53
CA ILE A 236 15.74 9.64 -53.63
C ILE A 236 15.89 8.12 -53.83
N GLY A 237 14.91 7.45 -54.44
CA GLY A 237 14.97 6.02 -54.75
C GLY A 237 14.66 5.11 -53.54
N ILE A 238 14.06 5.64 -52.49
CA ILE A 238 13.68 4.91 -51.28
C ILE A 238 12.19 4.59 -51.33
N LYS A 239 11.82 3.38 -50.88
CA LYS A 239 10.41 2.99 -50.75
C LYS A 239 9.81 3.63 -49.51
N PRO A 240 8.61 4.24 -49.59
CA PRO A 240 7.93 4.74 -48.41
C PRO A 240 7.54 3.59 -47.47
N PRO A 241 7.44 3.85 -46.16
CA PRO A 241 6.96 2.86 -45.19
C PRO A 241 5.51 2.45 -45.53
N ARG A 242 5.19 1.18 -45.31
CA ARG A 242 3.86 0.63 -45.66
C ARG A 242 2.97 0.41 -44.45
N GLY A 243 3.56 0.03 -43.32
CA GLY A 243 2.85 -0.28 -42.09
C GLY A 243 3.48 0.43 -40.90
N ILE A 244 2.65 1.11 -40.12
CA ILE A 244 3.04 1.73 -38.84
C ILE A 244 2.27 1.03 -37.73
N LEU A 245 2.98 0.47 -36.75
CA LEU A 245 2.39 -0.09 -35.54
C LEU A 245 2.53 0.91 -34.39
N MET A 246 1.41 1.49 -33.98
CA MET A 246 1.31 2.30 -32.78
C MET A 246 1.02 1.39 -31.58
N PHE A 247 1.82 1.51 -30.53
CA PHE A 247 1.59 0.76 -29.30
C PHE A 247 1.70 1.67 -28.07
N GLY A 248 1.04 1.28 -26.99
CA GLY A 248 1.06 2.02 -25.74
C GLY A 248 -0.19 1.73 -24.90
N PRO A 249 -0.29 2.24 -23.67
CA PRO A 249 -1.45 2.01 -22.80
C PRO A 249 -2.80 2.41 -23.44
N PRO A 250 -3.92 1.82 -23.02
CA PRO A 250 -5.24 2.27 -23.47
C PRO A 250 -5.47 3.73 -23.05
N GLY A 251 -6.20 4.49 -23.88
CA GLY A 251 -6.54 5.89 -23.57
C GLY A 251 -5.45 6.93 -23.86
N THR A 252 -4.31 6.55 -24.45
CA THR A 252 -3.26 7.52 -24.89
C THR A 252 -3.57 8.22 -26.22
N GLY A 253 -4.72 7.95 -26.84
CA GLY A 253 -5.17 8.65 -28.05
C GLY A 253 -4.68 8.06 -29.37
N LYS A 254 -4.29 6.78 -29.42
CA LYS A 254 -3.84 6.10 -30.66
C LYS A 254 -4.83 6.24 -31.82
N THR A 255 -6.11 5.97 -31.58
CA THR A 255 -7.21 6.10 -32.55
C THR A 255 -7.43 7.55 -32.97
N LEU A 256 -7.32 8.48 -32.01
CA LEU A 256 -7.49 9.92 -32.23
C LEU A 256 -6.36 10.48 -33.11
N ILE A 257 -5.12 10.05 -32.89
CA ILE A 257 -3.96 10.38 -33.72
C ILE A 257 -4.14 9.92 -35.17
N ALA A 258 -4.55 8.67 -35.38
CA ALA A 258 -4.77 8.15 -36.74
C ALA A 258 -5.82 8.96 -37.52
N ARG A 259 -6.93 9.30 -36.86
CA ARG A 259 -8.02 10.11 -37.44
C ARG A 259 -7.55 11.52 -37.78
N ALA A 260 -6.86 12.19 -36.86
CA ALA A 260 -6.32 13.53 -37.10
C ALA A 260 -5.34 13.57 -38.28
N VAL A 261 -4.47 12.56 -38.40
CA VAL A 261 -3.53 12.47 -39.53
C VAL A 261 -4.26 12.32 -40.86
N ALA A 262 -5.33 11.53 -40.91
CA ALA A 262 -6.13 11.39 -42.12
C ALA A 262 -6.83 12.68 -42.52
N ASN A 263 -7.47 13.34 -41.55
CA ASN A 263 -8.16 14.62 -41.76
C ASN A 263 -7.20 15.72 -42.24
N GLU A 264 -6.01 15.84 -41.64
CA GLU A 264 -5.04 16.88 -42.03
C GLU A 264 -4.36 16.60 -43.38
N THR A 265 -4.15 15.32 -43.71
CA THR A 265 -3.60 14.92 -45.01
C THR A 265 -4.66 15.02 -46.12
N GLY A 266 -5.94 14.92 -45.78
CA GLY A 266 -7.05 14.80 -46.72
C GLY A 266 -7.08 13.44 -47.41
N ALA A 267 -6.51 12.41 -46.77
CA ALA A 267 -6.51 11.04 -47.28
C ALA A 267 -7.80 10.32 -46.88
N PHE A 268 -8.29 9.42 -47.72
CA PHE A 268 -9.45 8.59 -47.38
C PHE A 268 -9.14 7.72 -46.15
N PHE A 269 -9.97 7.80 -45.11
CA PHE A 269 -9.76 7.07 -43.85
C PHE A 269 -10.69 5.87 -43.77
N PHE A 270 -10.13 4.66 -43.67
CA PHE A 270 -10.90 3.43 -43.50
C PHE A 270 -10.56 2.78 -42.15
N LEU A 271 -11.53 2.77 -41.23
CA LEU A 271 -11.40 2.19 -39.90
C LEU A 271 -11.77 0.71 -39.91
N ILE A 272 -10.90 -0.12 -39.35
CA ILE A 272 -11.12 -1.55 -39.10
C ILE A 272 -11.00 -1.76 -37.59
N ASN A 273 -12.09 -2.15 -36.95
CA ASN A 273 -12.09 -2.47 -35.53
C ASN A 273 -11.84 -3.97 -35.32
N GLY A 274 -10.84 -4.32 -34.51
CA GLY A 274 -10.37 -5.70 -34.31
C GLY A 274 -11.49 -6.69 -34.00
N PRO A 275 -12.26 -6.47 -32.91
CA PRO A 275 -13.40 -7.31 -32.54
C PRO A 275 -14.50 -7.40 -33.60
N GLU A 276 -14.77 -6.34 -34.37
CA GLU A 276 -15.84 -6.32 -35.38
C GLU A 276 -15.54 -7.24 -36.57
N ILE A 277 -14.26 -7.43 -36.90
CA ILE A 277 -13.84 -8.35 -37.95
C ILE A 277 -14.00 -9.80 -37.53
N MET A 278 -13.91 -10.11 -36.23
CA MET A 278 -13.93 -11.47 -35.69
C MET A 278 -15.38 -11.98 -35.52
N SER A 279 -16.07 -12.24 -36.64
CA SER A 279 -17.41 -12.84 -36.64
C SER A 279 -17.37 -14.36 -36.47
N LYS A 280 -18.47 -14.96 -35.99
CA LYS A 280 -18.62 -16.42 -35.82
C LYS A 280 -18.76 -17.16 -37.16
N MET A 281 -19.02 -16.46 -38.27
CA MET A 281 -19.26 -17.10 -39.58
C MET A 281 -17.96 -17.23 -40.36
N ALA A 282 -17.57 -18.48 -40.65
CA ALA A 282 -16.31 -18.78 -41.33
C ALA A 282 -16.25 -18.11 -42.73
N GLY A 283 -15.18 -17.34 -42.98
CA GLY A 283 -14.89 -16.69 -44.26
C GLY A 283 -15.41 -15.25 -44.41
N GLU A 284 -16.30 -14.80 -43.53
CA GLU A 284 -16.79 -13.41 -43.54
C GLU A 284 -15.69 -12.43 -43.12
N SER A 285 -14.93 -12.74 -42.08
CA SER A 285 -13.77 -11.96 -41.61
C SER A 285 -12.73 -11.73 -42.70
N GLU A 286 -12.41 -12.77 -43.48
CA GLU A 286 -11.44 -12.70 -44.59
C GLU A 286 -11.97 -11.83 -45.74
N SER A 287 -13.26 -11.93 -46.04
CA SER A 287 -13.94 -11.15 -47.08
C SER A 287 -13.96 -9.66 -46.71
N ASN A 288 -14.28 -9.33 -45.46
CA ASN A 288 -14.31 -7.95 -44.96
C ASN A 288 -12.92 -7.31 -45.00
N LEU A 289 -11.88 -8.03 -44.59
CA LEU A 289 -10.50 -7.54 -44.73
C LEU A 289 -10.11 -7.29 -46.20
N ARG A 290 -10.50 -8.18 -47.12
CA ARG A 290 -10.21 -8.01 -48.55
C ARG A 290 -10.91 -6.78 -49.12
N LYS A 291 -12.20 -6.61 -48.81
CA LYS A 291 -12.99 -5.45 -49.23
C LYS A 291 -12.39 -4.14 -48.73
N ALA A 292 -11.99 -4.09 -47.46
CA ALA A 292 -11.37 -2.90 -46.87
C ALA A 292 -10.11 -2.45 -47.62
N PHE A 293 -9.22 -3.39 -47.95
CA PHE A 293 -7.99 -3.09 -48.72
C PHE A 293 -8.29 -2.68 -50.17
N GLU A 294 -9.26 -3.33 -50.82
CA GLU A 294 -9.67 -2.98 -52.19
C GLU A 294 -10.32 -1.59 -52.26
N GLU A 295 -11.12 -1.22 -51.26
CA GLU A 295 -11.79 0.08 -51.18
C GLU A 295 -10.78 1.21 -50.91
N ALA A 296 -9.83 0.99 -50.00
CA ALA A 296 -8.74 1.94 -49.77
C ALA A 296 -7.85 2.11 -51.02
N GLU A 297 -7.57 1.05 -51.80
CA GLU A 297 -6.82 1.16 -53.06
C GLU A 297 -7.59 1.98 -54.12
N LYS A 298 -8.92 1.88 -54.18
CA LYS A 298 -9.76 2.67 -55.10
C LYS A 298 -9.81 4.15 -54.74
N ASN A 299 -9.80 4.48 -53.44
CA ASN A 299 -9.91 5.84 -52.92
C ASN A 299 -8.55 6.47 -52.56
N SER A 300 -7.46 5.98 -53.16
CA SER A 300 -6.10 6.47 -52.93
C SER A 300 -5.94 7.97 -53.28
N PRO A 301 -5.21 8.78 -52.46
CA PRO A 301 -4.44 8.43 -51.27
C PRO A 301 -5.32 8.05 -50.06
N ALA A 302 -4.98 6.95 -49.38
CA ALA A 302 -5.80 6.39 -48.30
C ALA A 302 -4.97 5.89 -47.10
N ILE A 303 -5.59 5.90 -45.92
CA ILE A 303 -5.09 5.35 -44.67
C ILE A 303 -6.05 4.26 -44.19
N ILE A 304 -5.55 3.04 -44.06
CA ILE A 304 -6.26 1.94 -43.40
C ILE A 304 -5.82 1.93 -41.95
N PHE A 305 -6.74 2.16 -41.01
CA PHE A 305 -6.45 2.10 -39.58
C PHE A 305 -7.06 0.85 -38.95
N ILE A 306 -6.23 -0.03 -38.41
CA ILE A 306 -6.64 -1.26 -37.70
C ILE A 306 -6.50 -1.01 -36.21
N ASP A 307 -7.62 -0.84 -35.51
CA ASP A 307 -7.64 -0.74 -34.06
C ASP A 307 -7.67 -2.14 -33.41
N GLU A 308 -7.07 -2.27 -32.23
CA GLU A 308 -6.94 -3.54 -31.49
C GLU A 308 -6.48 -4.72 -32.37
N ILE A 309 -5.38 -4.53 -33.10
CA ILE A 309 -4.85 -5.56 -34.02
C ILE A 309 -4.52 -6.89 -33.32
N ASP A 310 -4.26 -6.87 -32.02
CA ASP A 310 -4.04 -8.06 -31.21
C ASP A 310 -5.27 -8.99 -31.13
N ALA A 311 -6.49 -8.47 -31.37
CA ALA A 311 -7.70 -9.29 -31.50
C ALA A 311 -7.74 -10.05 -32.84
N ILE A 312 -7.23 -9.44 -33.92
CA ILE A 312 -7.20 -10.05 -35.26
C ILE A 312 -6.00 -10.99 -35.42
N ALA A 313 -4.84 -10.60 -34.89
CA ALA A 313 -3.57 -11.27 -35.14
C ALA A 313 -2.74 -11.58 -33.88
N PRO A 314 -3.29 -12.39 -32.95
CA PRO A 314 -2.54 -12.86 -31.80
C PRO A 314 -1.43 -13.86 -32.19
N LYS A 315 -0.47 -14.09 -31.29
CA LYS A 315 0.55 -15.13 -31.42
C LYS A 315 -0.06 -16.51 -31.66
N ARG A 316 0.44 -17.21 -32.69
CA ARG A 316 -0.01 -18.53 -33.16
C ARG A 316 -0.09 -19.60 -32.07
N ASP A 317 0.79 -19.53 -31.08
CA ASP A 317 0.87 -20.49 -29.97
C ASP A 317 -0.27 -20.34 -28.96
N LYS A 318 -0.86 -19.13 -28.86
CA LYS A 318 -2.04 -18.84 -28.02
C LYS A 318 -3.36 -19.04 -28.77
N THR A 319 -3.31 -19.27 -30.08
CA THR A 319 -4.48 -19.36 -30.97
C THR A 319 -4.98 -20.81 -31.06
N ASN A 320 -6.12 -21.11 -30.43
CA ASN A 320 -6.73 -22.45 -30.45
C ASN A 320 -7.66 -22.67 -31.67
N GLY A 321 -8.07 -21.61 -32.38
CA GLY A 321 -8.99 -21.67 -33.51
C GLY A 321 -8.30 -21.68 -34.88
N GLU A 322 -8.77 -22.53 -35.81
CA GLU A 322 -8.30 -22.55 -37.19
C GLU A 322 -8.68 -21.26 -37.96
N VAL A 323 -9.87 -20.72 -37.68
CA VAL A 323 -10.37 -19.48 -38.29
C VAL A 323 -9.45 -18.30 -38.01
N GLU A 324 -9.04 -18.12 -36.75
CA GLU A 324 -8.15 -17.02 -36.32
C GLU A 324 -6.81 -17.09 -37.06
N ARG A 325 -6.21 -18.29 -37.20
CA ARG A 325 -4.96 -18.49 -37.96
C ARG A 325 -5.10 -18.14 -39.45
N ARG A 326 -6.25 -18.40 -40.05
CA ARG A 326 -6.52 -18.04 -41.45
C ARG A 326 -6.66 -16.53 -41.61
N VAL A 327 -7.35 -15.86 -40.69
CA VAL A 327 -7.47 -14.39 -40.67
C VAL A 327 -6.09 -13.72 -40.56
N VAL A 328 -5.22 -14.20 -39.67
CA VAL A 328 -3.82 -13.71 -39.59
C VAL A 328 -3.11 -13.89 -40.93
N SER A 329 -3.21 -15.08 -41.53
CA SER A 329 -2.56 -15.40 -42.81
C SER A 329 -3.09 -14.53 -43.97
N GLN A 330 -4.38 -14.22 -43.96
CA GLN A 330 -5.02 -13.34 -44.93
C GLN A 330 -4.53 -11.89 -44.78
N LEU A 331 -4.43 -11.36 -43.55
CA LEU A 331 -3.87 -10.04 -43.30
C LEU A 331 -2.40 -9.93 -43.76
N LEU A 332 -1.58 -10.94 -43.48
CA LEU A 332 -0.19 -11.01 -43.97
C LEU A 332 -0.13 -10.95 -45.50
N THR A 333 -1.02 -11.69 -46.17
CA THR A 333 -1.09 -11.71 -47.64
C THR A 333 -1.52 -10.37 -48.22
N LEU A 334 -2.46 -9.67 -47.57
CA LEU A 334 -2.91 -8.34 -47.99
C LEU A 334 -1.79 -7.30 -47.84
N MET A 335 -1.07 -7.30 -46.71
CA MET A 335 0.08 -6.40 -46.46
C MET A 335 1.21 -6.60 -47.48
N ASP A 336 1.54 -7.85 -47.80
CA ASP A 336 2.55 -8.17 -48.81
C ASP A 336 2.08 -7.82 -50.23
N GLY A 337 0.78 -8.00 -50.49
CA GLY A 337 0.12 -7.77 -51.79
C GLY A 337 -0.09 -6.30 -52.17
N MET A 338 0.14 -5.35 -51.25
CA MET A 338 0.01 -3.92 -51.54
C MET A 338 1.00 -3.46 -52.64
N LYS A 339 0.46 -2.94 -53.74
CA LYS A 339 1.28 -2.37 -54.83
C LYS A 339 1.97 -1.11 -54.34
N ALA A 340 3.27 -0.96 -54.64
CA ALA A 340 4.03 0.23 -54.26
C ALA A 340 3.52 1.56 -54.85
N ARG A 341 2.61 1.50 -55.83
CA ARG A 341 2.00 2.67 -56.50
C ARG A 341 0.65 3.09 -55.92
N ALA A 342 0.08 2.31 -54.99
CA ALA A 342 -1.27 2.55 -54.49
C ALA A 342 -1.39 3.70 -53.49
N ASN A 343 -0.28 4.35 -53.06
CA ASN A 343 -0.27 5.42 -52.05
C ASN A 343 -1.22 5.15 -50.86
N VAL A 344 -1.23 3.91 -50.37
CA VAL A 344 -1.98 3.48 -49.19
C VAL A 344 -1.00 3.19 -48.06
N VAL A 345 -1.28 3.71 -46.87
CA VAL A 345 -0.52 3.44 -45.64
C VAL A 345 -1.44 2.69 -44.67
N VAL A 346 -0.92 1.62 -44.06
CA VAL A 346 -1.64 0.88 -43.02
C VAL A 346 -1.10 1.30 -41.66
N ILE A 347 -1.98 1.76 -40.78
CA ILE A 347 -1.65 2.09 -39.40
C ILE A 347 -2.40 1.08 -38.52
N ALA A 348 -1.72 0.46 -37.56
CA ALA A 348 -2.35 -0.43 -36.58
C ALA A 348 -2.10 0.06 -35.16
N ALA A 349 -3.06 -0.14 -34.27
CA ALA A 349 -2.93 0.17 -32.85
C ALA A 349 -3.05 -1.09 -31.99
N THR A 350 -2.23 -1.19 -30.94
CA THR A 350 -2.33 -2.23 -29.92
C THR A 350 -1.98 -1.71 -28.54
N ASN A 351 -2.53 -2.34 -27.50
CA ASN A 351 -2.10 -2.11 -26.13
C ASN A 351 -0.98 -3.08 -25.70
N ARG A 352 -0.79 -4.18 -26.43
CA ARG A 352 0.08 -5.29 -26.07
C ARG A 352 0.95 -5.72 -27.25
N PRO A 353 2.07 -5.03 -27.55
CA PRO A 353 2.91 -5.35 -28.72
C PRO A 353 3.49 -6.78 -28.67
N ASN A 354 3.64 -7.36 -27.48
CA ASN A 354 4.11 -8.73 -27.27
C ASN A 354 3.07 -9.81 -27.58
N SER A 355 1.80 -9.44 -27.75
CA SER A 355 0.71 -10.37 -28.05
C SER A 355 0.50 -10.63 -29.55
N ILE A 356 1.00 -9.74 -30.41
CA ILE A 356 0.87 -9.80 -31.86
C ILE A 356 1.77 -10.88 -32.47
N ASP A 357 1.33 -11.51 -33.57
CA ASP A 357 2.16 -12.42 -34.38
C ASP A 357 3.47 -11.71 -34.83
N PRO A 358 4.66 -12.22 -34.47
CA PRO A 358 5.94 -11.63 -34.86
C PRO A 358 6.14 -11.50 -36.38
N ALA A 359 5.40 -12.26 -37.20
CA ALA A 359 5.44 -12.14 -38.64
C ALA A 359 4.92 -10.77 -39.14
N LEU A 360 4.03 -10.12 -38.40
CA LEU A 360 3.51 -8.79 -38.75
C LEU A 360 4.54 -7.68 -38.57
N ARG A 361 5.47 -7.84 -37.62
CA ARG A 361 6.54 -6.87 -37.28
C ARG A 361 7.77 -6.98 -38.20
N ARG A 362 7.71 -7.79 -39.25
CA ARG A 362 8.81 -7.98 -40.20
C ARG A 362 8.86 -6.83 -41.21
N PHE A 363 10.08 -6.54 -41.68
CA PHE A 363 10.33 -5.52 -42.69
C PHE A 363 9.44 -5.70 -43.93
N GLY A 364 8.79 -4.62 -44.39
CA GLY A 364 7.82 -4.61 -45.49
C GLY A 364 6.35 -4.72 -45.08
N ARG A 365 6.06 -4.98 -43.79
CA ARG A 365 4.71 -4.98 -43.19
C ARG A 365 4.61 -3.84 -42.18
N PHE A 366 4.47 -4.13 -40.87
CA PHE A 366 4.67 -3.14 -39.82
C PHE A 366 6.16 -3.02 -39.50
N ASP A 367 6.87 -2.30 -40.37
CA ASP A 367 8.30 -2.09 -40.27
C ASP A 367 8.68 -0.85 -39.46
N ARG A 368 7.69 -0.04 -39.07
CA ARG A 368 7.82 1.09 -38.17
C ARG A 368 6.94 0.88 -36.94
N GLU A 369 7.53 1.09 -35.77
CA GLU A 369 6.84 1.01 -34.50
C GLU A 369 6.96 2.36 -33.79
N VAL A 370 5.83 2.88 -33.30
CA VAL A 370 5.76 4.17 -32.61
C VAL A 370 5.16 3.94 -31.22
N ASP A 371 5.93 4.27 -30.20
CA ASP A 371 5.52 4.17 -28.79
C ASP A 371 4.74 5.43 -28.37
N ILE A 372 3.43 5.28 -28.20
CA ILE A 372 2.51 6.30 -27.69
C ILE A 372 2.30 6.04 -26.20
N GLY A 373 3.31 6.44 -25.43
CA GLY A 373 3.35 6.33 -23.98
C GLY A 373 2.46 7.33 -23.26
N ILE A 374 2.57 7.33 -21.93
CA ILE A 374 1.86 8.26 -21.05
C ILE A 374 2.47 9.66 -21.20
N PRO A 375 1.66 10.73 -21.27
CA PRO A 375 2.16 12.10 -21.37
C PRO A 375 2.95 12.54 -20.12
N ASP A 376 3.99 13.34 -20.35
CA ASP A 376 4.77 14.04 -19.32
C ASP A 376 3.99 15.24 -18.75
N PRO A 377 4.44 15.92 -17.68
CA PRO A 377 3.70 17.04 -17.09
C PRO A 377 3.34 18.13 -18.12
N THR A 378 4.28 18.48 -19.00
CA THR A 378 4.04 19.42 -20.11
C THR A 378 2.95 18.92 -21.05
N GLY A 379 2.98 17.63 -21.39
CA GLY A 379 1.98 17.00 -22.23
C GLY A 379 0.61 16.90 -21.59
N ARG A 380 0.54 16.65 -20.27
CA ARG A 380 -0.72 16.66 -19.52
C ARG A 380 -1.33 18.05 -19.48
N LEU A 381 -0.51 19.09 -19.31
CA LEU A 381 -0.94 20.48 -19.41
C LEU A 381 -1.54 20.78 -20.80
N GLU A 382 -0.91 20.30 -21.88
CA GLU A 382 -1.46 20.44 -23.24
C GLU A 382 -2.83 19.77 -23.38
N VAL A 383 -2.97 18.54 -22.86
CA VAL A 383 -4.25 17.81 -22.90
C VAL A 383 -5.32 18.51 -22.06
N LEU A 384 -4.97 19.01 -20.87
CA LEU A 384 -5.87 19.81 -20.02
C LEU A 384 -6.35 21.05 -20.76
N ARG A 385 -5.45 21.79 -21.42
CA ARG A 385 -5.81 22.97 -22.23
C ARG A 385 -6.74 22.64 -23.40
N ILE A 386 -6.59 21.49 -24.03
CA ILE A 386 -7.48 21.04 -25.10
C ILE A 386 -8.88 20.78 -24.56
N HIS A 387 -9.00 20.02 -23.47
CA HIS A 387 -10.30 19.66 -22.90
C HIS A 387 -11.00 20.80 -22.16
N THR A 388 -10.25 21.81 -21.69
CA THR A 388 -10.81 23.01 -21.04
C THR A 388 -11.04 24.17 -22.01
N LYS A 389 -10.64 24.05 -23.28
CA LYS A 389 -10.78 25.14 -24.28
C LYS A 389 -12.21 25.67 -24.42
N ASN A 390 -13.20 24.78 -24.29
CA ASN A 390 -14.62 25.12 -24.40
C ASN A 390 -15.31 25.24 -23.03
N MET A 391 -14.56 25.13 -21.93
CA MET A 391 -15.07 25.23 -20.57
C MET A 391 -14.80 26.65 -20.04
N LYS A 392 -15.79 27.25 -19.39
CA LYS A 392 -15.58 28.49 -18.64
C LYS A 392 -14.87 28.15 -17.33
N LEU A 393 -13.59 28.50 -17.23
CA LEU A 393 -12.79 28.33 -16.02
C LEU A 393 -12.87 29.60 -15.16
N ASP A 394 -12.88 29.44 -13.85
CA ASP A 394 -12.69 30.53 -12.90
C ASP A 394 -11.20 30.94 -12.83
N ASP A 395 -10.93 32.14 -12.31
CA ASP A 395 -9.58 32.72 -12.23
C ASP A 395 -8.67 31.94 -11.24
N ASP A 396 -9.26 31.15 -10.35
CA ASP A 396 -8.55 30.34 -9.36
C ASP A 396 -7.94 29.04 -9.93
N VAL A 397 -8.31 28.65 -11.16
CA VAL A 397 -7.92 27.36 -11.76
C VAL A 397 -6.48 27.38 -12.24
N ASP A 398 -5.63 26.60 -11.57
CA ASP A 398 -4.25 26.36 -11.98
C ASP A 398 -4.09 25.01 -12.69
N LEU A 399 -4.15 25.04 -14.04
CA LEU A 399 -3.95 23.85 -14.87
C LEU A 399 -2.52 23.28 -14.78
N GLU A 400 -1.52 24.11 -14.45
CA GLU A 400 -0.12 23.68 -14.32
C GLU A 400 0.05 22.82 -13.07
N LYS A 401 -0.57 23.26 -11.96
CA LYS A 401 -0.66 22.46 -10.74
C LYS A 401 -1.39 21.13 -10.98
N ILE A 402 -2.54 21.13 -11.65
CA ILE A 402 -3.27 19.89 -11.97
C ILE A 402 -2.42 18.96 -12.85
N ALA A 403 -1.71 19.50 -13.86
CA ALA A 403 -0.80 18.73 -14.69
C ALA A 403 0.34 18.08 -13.88
N SER A 404 0.85 18.81 -12.88
CA SER A 404 1.87 18.28 -11.97
C SER A 404 1.32 17.18 -11.07
N GLU A 405 0.09 17.27 -10.58
CA GLU A 405 -0.49 16.29 -9.65
C GLU A 405 -1.01 15.01 -10.35
N THR A 406 -1.37 15.10 -11.63
CA THR A 406 -1.94 14.00 -12.45
C THR A 406 -0.90 13.02 -13.01
N HIS A 407 0.07 12.56 -12.20
CA HIS A 407 1.06 11.59 -12.68
C HIS A 407 0.41 10.28 -13.14
N GLY A 408 0.89 9.74 -14.27
CA GLY A 408 0.38 8.47 -14.80
C GLY A 408 -0.98 8.56 -15.52
N TYR A 409 -1.63 9.74 -15.52
CA TYR A 409 -2.87 9.95 -16.25
C TYR A 409 -2.62 9.90 -17.76
N VAL A 410 -3.44 9.13 -18.48
CA VAL A 410 -3.47 9.17 -19.95
C VAL A 410 -4.43 10.25 -20.45
N GLY A 411 -4.42 10.53 -21.76
CA GLY A 411 -5.30 11.56 -22.32
C GLY A 411 -6.79 11.35 -22.00
N ALA A 412 -7.26 10.10 -22.05
CA ALA A 412 -8.62 9.75 -21.66
C ALA A 412 -8.92 9.99 -20.16
N ASP A 413 -7.95 9.80 -19.27
CA ASP A 413 -8.13 10.06 -17.84
C ASP A 413 -8.26 11.56 -17.58
N ILE A 414 -7.47 12.38 -18.27
CA ILE A 414 -7.55 13.85 -18.19
C ILE A 414 -8.88 14.35 -18.75
N ALA A 415 -9.33 13.80 -19.88
CA ALA A 415 -10.65 14.10 -20.43
C ALA A 415 -11.78 13.77 -19.43
N SER A 416 -11.66 12.62 -18.76
CA SER A 416 -12.59 12.21 -17.71
C SER A 416 -12.52 13.12 -16.48
N LEU A 417 -11.31 13.56 -16.08
CA LEU A 417 -11.09 14.49 -14.98
C LEU A 417 -11.79 15.84 -15.25
N CYS A 418 -11.58 16.42 -16.43
CA CYS A 418 -12.23 17.67 -16.82
C CYS A 418 -13.76 17.52 -16.87
N SER A 419 -14.25 16.39 -17.38
CA SER A 419 -15.69 16.10 -17.43
C SER A 419 -16.28 15.97 -16.02
N GLU A 420 -15.60 15.30 -15.09
CA GLU A 420 -16.07 15.21 -13.70
C GLU A 420 -16.01 16.55 -12.96
N ALA A 421 -14.99 17.39 -13.22
CA ALA A 421 -14.93 18.74 -12.67
C ALA A 421 -16.11 19.60 -13.18
N ALA A 422 -16.42 19.52 -14.47
CA ALA A 422 -17.59 20.21 -15.05
C ALA A 422 -18.91 19.70 -14.46
N MET A 423 -19.07 18.38 -14.37
CA MET A 423 -20.26 17.75 -13.78
C MET A 423 -20.42 18.11 -12.31
N GLN A 424 -19.31 18.25 -11.57
CA GLN A 424 -19.36 18.69 -10.18
C GLN A 424 -19.89 20.12 -10.05
N GLN A 425 -19.46 21.04 -10.93
CA GLN A 425 -19.98 22.40 -10.96
C GLN A 425 -21.47 22.43 -11.31
N ILE A 426 -21.91 21.60 -12.26
CA ILE A 426 -23.33 21.45 -12.61
C ILE A 426 -24.14 20.92 -11.41
N ARG A 427 -23.61 19.93 -10.67
CA ARG A 427 -24.26 19.37 -9.47
C ARG A 427 -24.43 20.42 -8.37
N GLU A 428 -23.43 21.27 -8.14
CA GLU A 428 -23.47 22.34 -7.13
C GLU A 428 -24.46 23.46 -7.48
N LYS A 429 -24.75 23.64 -8.77
CA LYS A 429 -25.69 24.66 -9.28
C LYS A 429 -27.03 24.08 -9.73
N MET A 430 -27.26 22.78 -9.51
CA MET A 430 -28.47 22.09 -9.97
C MET A 430 -29.75 22.65 -9.35
N ASP A 431 -29.68 23.15 -8.11
CA ASP A 431 -30.82 23.78 -7.42
C ASP A 431 -31.29 25.10 -8.08
N LEU A 432 -30.47 25.69 -8.94
CA LEU A 432 -30.77 26.92 -9.69
C LEU A 432 -31.26 26.64 -11.12
N ILE A 433 -31.20 25.39 -11.58
CA ILE A 433 -31.58 24.98 -12.93
C ILE A 433 -32.97 24.33 -12.85
N ASP A 434 -33.97 24.95 -13.49
CA ASP A 434 -35.28 24.33 -13.62
C ASP A 434 -35.21 23.22 -14.69
N LEU A 435 -35.41 21.97 -14.28
CA LEU A 435 -35.38 20.81 -15.17
C LEU A 435 -36.67 20.66 -16.02
N GLU A 436 -37.70 21.46 -15.73
CA GLU A 436 -38.98 21.43 -16.46
C GLU A 436 -38.99 22.35 -17.70
N GLU A 437 -38.01 23.26 -17.83
CA GLU A 437 -37.86 24.13 -18.99
C GLU A 437 -36.85 23.59 -20.01
N ASP A 438 -37.20 23.61 -21.31
CA ASP A 438 -36.35 23.12 -22.40
C ASP A 438 -35.13 24.05 -22.69
N THR A 439 -35.10 25.26 -22.11
CA THR A 439 -34.06 26.28 -22.36
C THR A 439 -33.53 26.86 -21.06
N ILE A 440 -32.22 26.81 -20.86
CA ILE A 440 -31.54 27.37 -19.67
C ILE A 440 -31.29 28.87 -19.89
N ASP A 441 -31.63 29.68 -18.90
CA ASP A 441 -31.39 31.14 -18.91
C ASP A 441 -29.90 31.48 -19.10
N THR A 442 -29.62 32.50 -19.91
CA THR A 442 -28.24 32.92 -20.21
C THR A 442 -27.49 33.42 -18.97
N GLU A 443 -28.19 33.99 -17.99
CA GLU A 443 -27.58 34.42 -16.72
C GLU A 443 -27.11 33.22 -15.88
N VAL A 444 -27.85 32.11 -15.90
CA VAL A 444 -27.46 30.87 -15.23
C VAL A 444 -26.25 30.25 -15.94
N LEU A 445 -26.26 30.22 -17.28
CA LEU A 445 -25.12 29.76 -18.09
C LEU A 445 -23.85 30.59 -17.82
N ASP A 446 -23.99 31.90 -17.65
CA ASP A 446 -22.85 32.77 -17.32
C ASP A 446 -22.30 32.54 -15.90
N SER A 447 -23.12 32.03 -14.97
CA SER A 447 -22.68 31.70 -13.61
C SER A 447 -21.98 30.33 -13.48
N LEU A 448 -22.02 29.50 -14.52
CA LEU A 448 -21.41 28.16 -14.55
C LEU A 448 -19.91 28.22 -14.89
N ALA A 449 -19.10 28.85 -14.02
CA ALA A 449 -17.64 28.79 -14.09
C ALA A 449 -17.11 27.62 -13.26
N VAL A 450 -16.22 26.80 -13.81
CA VAL A 450 -15.61 25.65 -13.11
C VAL A 450 -14.43 26.14 -12.27
N THR A 451 -14.43 25.84 -10.98
CA THR A 451 -13.44 26.30 -9.99
C THR A 451 -12.35 25.27 -9.73
N MET A 452 -11.26 25.68 -9.06
CA MET A 452 -10.19 24.78 -8.64
C MET A 452 -10.66 23.72 -7.63
N GLU A 453 -11.67 24.03 -6.81
CA GLU A 453 -12.27 23.06 -5.88
C GLU A 453 -12.95 21.91 -6.64
N ASN A 454 -13.64 22.19 -7.74
CA ASN A 454 -14.25 21.14 -8.57
C ASN A 454 -13.19 20.20 -9.17
N PHE A 455 -12.02 20.72 -9.59
CA PHE A 455 -10.90 19.90 -10.04
C PHE A 455 -10.28 19.08 -8.91
N THR A 456 -10.17 19.66 -7.71
CA THR A 456 -9.66 18.96 -6.52
C THR A 456 -10.58 17.81 -6.12
N TYR A 457 -11.90 18.01 -6.19
CA TYR A 457 -12.90 16.96 -6.03
C TYR A 457 -12.74 15.87 -7.10
N ALA A 458 -12.62 16.27 -8.37
CA ALA A 458 -12.48 15.34 -9.48
C ALA A 458 -11.22 14.46 -9.34
N LEU A 459 -10.09 15.02 -8.88
CA LEU A 459 -8.85 14.28 -8.60
C LEU A 459 -9.03 13.21 -7.52
N GLY A 460 -9.91 13.44 -6.54
CA GLY A 460 -10.23 12.47 -5.49
C GLY A 460 -11.07 11.28 -5.99
N VAL A 461 -11.82 11.47 -7.08
CA VAL A 461 -12.72 10.45 -7.65
C VAL A 461 -12.08 9.74 -8.85
N SER A 462 -11.30 10.45 -9.65
CA SER A 462 -10.70 9.92 -10.88
C SER A 462 -9.50 9.01 -10.59
N ASN A 463 -9.55 7.78 -11.10
CA ASN A 463 -8.44 6.84 -11.01
C ASN A 463 -7.76 6.65 -12.39
N PRO A 464 -6.42 6.76 -12.47
CA PRO A 464 -5.68 6.64 -13.73
C PRO A 464 -5.84 5.24 -14.35
N SER A 465 -6.27 5.20 -15.62
CA SER A 465 -6.55 3.96 -16.35
C SER A 465 -5.30 3.14 -16.63
N ALA A 466 -4.14 3.78 -16.77
CA ALA A 466 -2.86 3.09 -16.99
C ALA A 466 -2.41 2.24 -15.78
N LEU A 467 -2.98 2.46 -14.59
CA LEU A 467 -2.51 1.90 -13.32
C LEU A 467 -3.50 0.91 -12.67
N ARG A 468 -4.62 0.57 -13.33
CA ARG A 468 -5.74 -0.21 -12.75
C ARG A 468 -5.48 -1.70 -12.48
N GLU A 469 -4.52 -2.36 -13.15
CA GLU A 469 -4.31 -3.81 -13.00
C GLU A 469 -3.25 -4.21 -11.94
N THR A 470 -2.35 -3.29 -11.59
CA THR A 470 -1.37 -3.43 -10.50
C THR A 470 -1.23 -2.04 -9.92
N VAL A 471 -1.70 -1.82 -8.69
CA VAL A 471 -1.85 -0.49 -8.09
C VAL A 471 -0.51 0.23 -8.10
N VAL A 472 -0.33 1.13 -9.06
CA VAL A 472 0.79 2.06 -9.09
C VAL A 472 0.28 3.28 -8.33
N GLU A 473 0.83 3.49 -7.14
CA GLU A 473 0.45 4.59 -6.26
C GLU A 473 1.54 5.67 -6.27
N ILE A 474 1.17 6.93 -6.10
CA ILE A 474 2.13 7.95 -5.68
C ILE A 474 2.08 7.93 -4.15
N PRO A 475 3.15 7.57 -3.46
CA PRO A 475 3.11 7.53 -2.01
C PRO A 475 2.95 8.94 -1.45
N ASN A 476 2.09 9.10 -0.45
CA ASN A 476 1.90 10.36 0.27
C ASN A 476 2.86 10.55 1.45
N VAL A 477 3.72 9.56 1.71
CA VAL A 477 4.66 9.53 2.84
C VAL A 477 5.86 10.42 2.50
N LYS A 478 6.19 11.39 3.35
CA LYS A 478 7.38 12.26 3.22
C LYS A 478 8.46 11.84 4.20
N TRP A 479 9.69 12.35 4.06
CA TRP A 479 10.78 12.12 5.03
C TRP A 479 10.41 12.52 6.46
N ASN A 480 9.56 13.54 6.62
CA ASN A 480 9.08 14.03 7.92
C ASN A 480 8.09 13.06 8.60
N ASP A 481 7.55 12.09 7.87
CA ASP A 481 6.66 11.06 8.43
C ASP A 481 7.46 9.85 8.94
N ILE A 482 8.79 9.83 8.73
CA ILE A 482 9.71 8.78 9.18
C ILE A 482 10.65 9.36 10.23
N GLY A 483 10.46 8.98 11.49
CA GLY A 483 11.34 9.39 12.58
C GLY A 483 12.67 8.63 12.59
N GLY A 484 13.78 9.36 12.68
CA GLY A 484 15.14 8.80 12.76
C GLY A 484 15.69 8.27 11.45
N LEU A 485 16.70 7.38 11.53
CA LEU A 485 17.38 6.76 10.38
C LEU A 485 18.03 7.76 9.41
N GLU A 486 18.50 8.91 9.89
CA GLU A 486 19.02 10.00 9.05
C GLU A 486 20.15 9.57 8.10
N ASN A 487 21.05 8.70 8.57
CA ASN A 487 22.12 8.15 7.72
C ASN A 487 21.57 7.32 6.55
N VAL A 488 20.52 6.54 6.80
CA VAL A 488 19.88 5.70 5.76
C VAL A 488 19.10 6.56 4.77
N LYS A 489 18.45 7.64 5.24
CA LYS A 489 17.78 8.61 4.36
C LYS A 489 18.78 9.25 3.40
N LEU A 490 19.92 9.72 3.92
CA LEU A 490 20.97 10.32 3.12
C LEU A 490 21.55 9.33 2.10
N GLU A 491 21.82 8.08 2.51
CA GLU A 491 22.30 7.03 1.61
C GLU A 491 21.29 6.73 0.48
N LEU A 492 19.98 6.78 0.77
CA LEU A 492 18.94 6.63 -0.25
C LEU A 492 18.83 7.81 -1.21
N GLN A 493 19.02 9.04 -0.72
CA GLN A 493 19.08 10.22 -1.59
C GLN A 493 20.27 10.12 -2.56
N GLU A 494 21.43 9.71 -2.06
CA GLU A 494 22.63 9.50 -2.89
C GLU A 494 22.43 8.39 -3.95
N THR A 495 21.73 7.32 -3.57
CA THR A 495 21.58 6.12 -4.39
C THR A 495 20.45 6.24 -5.42
N VAL A 496 19.36 6.96 -5.09
CA VAL A 496 18.13 7.02 -5.91
C VAL A 496 17.89 8.41 -6.48
N GLN A 497 17.97 9.46 -5.65
CA GLN A 497 17.61 10.82 -6.05
C GLN A 497 18.68 11.45 -6.94
N TYR A 498 19.96 11.34 -6.56
CA TYR A 498 21.05 11.96 -7.34
C TYR A 498 21.17 11.42 -8.78
N PRO A 499 21.03 10.11 -9.07
CA PRO A 499 21.01 9.62 -10.44
C PRO A 499 19.87 10.18 -11.29
N VAL A 500 18.74 10.50 -10.68
CA VAL A 500 17.54 11.01 -11.37
C VAL A 500 17.64 12.52 -11.59
N GLU A 501 18.05 13.28 -10.59
CA GLU A 501 18.14 14.74 -10.65
C GLU A 501 19.42 15.25 -11.34
N HIS A 502 20.51 14.48 -11.28
CA HIS A 502 21.83 14.87 -11.77
C HIS A 502 22.51 13.82 -12.68
N PRO A 503 21.83 13.30 -13.72
CA PRO A 503 22.41 12.26 -14.60
C PRO A 503 23.70 12.72 -15.31
N GLU A 504 23.86 14.02 -15.56
CA GLU A 504 25.04 14.62 -16.17
C GLU A 504 26.30 14.44 -15.32
N LYS A 505 26.17 14.43 -13.98
CA LYS A 505 27.30 14.20 -13.08
C LYS A 505 27.79 12.76 -13.19
N PHE A 506 26.89 11.79 -13.20
CA PHE A 506 27.22 10.37 -13.34
C PHE A 506 27.90 10.07 -14.68
N LEU A 507 27.38 10.62 -15.78
CA LEU A 507 28.00 10.55 -17.11
C LEU A 507 29.40 11.15 -17.13
N LYS A 508 29.59 12.32 -16.51
CA LYS A 508 30.90 13.00 -16.43
C LYS A 508 31.96 12.18 -15.69
N PHE A 509 31.56 11.48 -14.63
CA PHE A 509 32.46 10.60 -13.87
C PHE A 509 32.55 9.18 -14.46
N GLY A 510 31.84 8.88 -15.54
CA GLY A 510 31.84 7.55 -16.18
C GLY A 510 31.28 6.45 -15.28
N MET A 511 30.47 6.82 -14.28
CA MET A 511 29.88 5.87 -13.33
C MET A 511 28.43 5.58 -13.73
N SER A 512 28.08 4.30 -13.77
CA SER A 512 26.68 3.87 -13.89
C SER A 512 26.04 3.88 -12.50
N PRO A 513 24.82 4.42 -12.35
CA PRO A 513 24.11 4.33 -11.08
C PRO A 513 23.76 2.87 -10.75
N SER A 514 23.69 2.57 -9.45
CA SER A 514 23.22 1.26 -8.96
C SER A 514 21.78 1.03 -9.40
N LYS A 515 21.46 -0.21 -9.77
CA LYS A 515 20.14 -0.57 -10.29
C LYS A 515 19.12 -0.90 -9.20
N GLY A 516 19.59 -1.22 -8.00
CA GLY A 516 18.68 -1.52 -6.91
C GLY A 516 19.32 -1.66 -5.54
N VAL A 517 18.46 -1.59 -4.52
CA VAL A 517 18.81 -1.60 -3.11
C VAL A 517 18.08 -2.75 -2.43
N LEU A 518 18.72 -3.43 -1.48
CA LEU A 518 18.09 -4.38 -0.58
C LEU A 518 18.08 -3.83 0.86
N PHE A 519 16.88 -3.58 1.36
CA PHE A 519 16.61 -3.31 2.77
C PHE A 519 16.57 -4.60 3.57
N TYR A 520 17.34 -4.65 4.65
CA TYR A 520 17.28 -5.77 5.59
C TYR A 520 17.35 -5.28 7.05
N GLY A 521 16.64 -5.99 7.94
CA GLY A 521 16.58 -5.66 9.36
C GLY A 521 15.37 -6.27 10.06
N PRO A 522 15.22 -6.10 11.38
CA PRO A 522 14.08 -6.64 12.12
C PRO A 522 12.74 -6.10 11.59
N PRO A 523 11.63 -6.85 11.75
CA PRO A 523 10.30 -6.42 11.31
C PRO A 523 9.85 -5.14 12.04
N GLY A 524 8.94 -4.38 11.42
CA GLY A 524 8.35 -3.19 12.04
C GLY A 524 9.26 -1.95 12.12
N THR A 525 10.41 -1.95 11.43
CA THR A 525 11.38 -0.84 11.44
C THR A 525 11.18 0.22 10.36
N GLY A 526 10.10 0.13 9.58
CA GLY A 526 9.76 1.15 8.57
C GLY A 526 10.38 0.96 7.18
N LYS A 527 10.85 -0.25 6.83
CA LYS A 527 11.39 -0.57 5.49
C LYS A 527 10.44 -0.18 4.35
N THR A 528 9.16 -0.53 4.47
CA THR A 528 8.11 -0.18 3.50
C THR A 528 7.84 1.33 3.47
N LEU A 529 7.89 2.00 4.63
CA LEU A 529 7.71 3.46 4.72
C LEU A 529 8.86 4.21 4.06
N LEU A 530 10.11 3.75 4.24
CA LEU A 530 11.29 4.31 3.58
C LEU A 530 11.20 4.21 2.07
N ALA A 531 10.78 3.06 1.54
CA ALA A 531 10.58 2.86 0.10
C ALA A 531 9.51 3.82 -0.46
N LYS A 532 8.44 4.05 0.30
CA LYS A 532 7.39 5.02 -0.04
C LYS A 532 7.89 6.47 0.01
N ALA A 533 8.67 6.83 1.02
CA ALA A 533 9.21 8.19 1.16
C ALA A 533 10.19 8.56 0.06
N ILE A 534 11.11 7.66 -0.31
CA ILE A 534 12.06 7.94 -1.41
C ILE A 534 11.34 8.08 -2.76
N ALA A 535 10.28 7.29 -3.00
CA ALA A 535 9.49 7.41 -4.21
C ALA A 535 8.74 8.75 -4.27
N ASN A 536 8.18 9.22 -3.16
CA ASN A 536 7.56 10.54 -3.08
C ASN A 536 8.57 11.68 -3.29
N GLU A 537 9.75 11.60 -2.66
CA GLU A 537 10.80 12.62 -2.80
C GLU A 537 11.27 12.75 -4.26
N CYS A 538 11.41 11.62 -4.95
CA CYS A 538 11.77 11.59 -6.37
C CYS A 538 10.60 11.90 -7.32
N GLN A 539 9.39 12.19 -6.79
CA GLN A 539 8.14 12.31 -7.55
C GLN A 539 7.95 11.15 -8.55
N ALA A 540 8.27 9.94 -8.09
CA ALA A 540 8.29 8.73 -8.89
C ALA A 540 7.09 7.84 -8.56
N ASN A 541 6.60 7.13 -9.57
CA ASN A 541 5.54 6.14 -9.42
C ASN A 541 6.00 4.98 -8.53
N PHE A 542 5.18 4.51 -7.60
CA PHE A 542 5.54 3.42 -6.69
C PHE A 542 4.74 2.15 -7.01
N ILE A 543 5.44 1.05 -7.23
CA ILE A 543 4.84 -0.27 -7.47
C ILE A 543 5.26 -1.19 -6.34
N SER A 544 4.33 -1.47 -5.42
CA SER A 544 4.54 -2.44 -4.36
C SER A 544 4.13 -3.84 -4.81
N ILE A 545 5.02 -4.80 -4.64
CA ILE A 545 4.79 -6.21 -4.93
C ILE A 545 5.06 -6.99 -3.65
N LYS A 546 4.03 -7.60 -3.06
CA LYS A 546 4.21 -8.40 -1.85
C LYS A 546 4.59 -9.84 -2.21
N GLY A 547 5.47 -10.44 -1.42
CA GLY A 547 5.88 -11.82 -1.54
C GLY A 547 4.75 -12.83 -1.86
N PRO A 548 3.66 -12.85 -1.07
CA PRO A 548 2.51 -13.73 -1.33
C PRO A 548 1.75 -13.43 -2.62
N GLU A 549 1.70 -12.19 -3.10
CA GLU A 549 0.98 -11.82 -4.33
C GLU A 549 1.59 -12.51 -5.55
N LEU A 550 2.93 -12.57 -5.58
CA LEU A 550 3.67 -13.31 -6.59
C LEU A 550 3.39 -14.82 -6.53
N LEU A 551 3.07 -15.37 -5.35
CA LEU A 551 2.72 -16.80 -5.13
C LEU A 551 1.25 -17.12 -5.42
N THR A 552 0.32 -16.18 -5.24
CA THR A 552 -1.12 -16.41 -5.49
C THR A 552 -1.49 -16.48 -6.96
N MET A 553 -0.66 -15.96 -7.85
CA MET A 553 -0.83 -16.04 -9.31
C MET A 553 -0.56 -17.47 -9.88
N TRP A 554 -0.42 -18.50 -9.03
CA TRP A 554 0.27 -19.77 -9.33
C TRP A 554 -0.61 -20.97 -9.71
N PHE A 555 -1.49 -20.80 -10.68
CA PHE A 555 -1.90 -21.93 -11.52
C PHE A 555 -1.74 -21.53 -12.99
N GLY A 556 -0.50 -21.54 -13.50
CA GLY A 556 -0.21 -21.64 -14.94
C GLY A 556 0.56 -20.50 -15.64
N GLU A 557 0.59 -19.26 -15.12
CA GLU A 557 1.04 -18.07 -15.90
C GLU A 557 2.10 -17.17 -15.23
N SER A 558 2.83 -17.64 -14.22
CA SER A 558 3.64 -16.77 -13.34
C SER A 558 4.83 -16.06 -14.01
N GLU A 559 5.48 -16.62 -15.03
CA GLU A 559 6.60 -15.95 -15.74
C GLU A 559 6.14 -14.76 -16.60
N ALA A 560 4.95 -14.89 -17.21
CA ALA A 560 4.38 -13.82 -18.02
C ALA A 560 3.99 -12.63 -17.14
N ASN A 561 3.40 -12.88 -15.97
CA ASN A 561 2.98 -11.83 -15.05
C ASN A 561 4.17 -11.03 -14.50
N VAL A 562 5.29 -11.68 -14.16
CA VAL A 562 6.51 -10.96 -13.74
C VAL A 562 6.99 -10.04 -14.86
N ARG A 563 7.04 -10.54 -16.10
CA ARG A 563 7.42 -9.71 -17.26
C ARG A 563 6.46 -8.53 -17.45
N ASP A 564 5.16 -8.77 -17.34
CA ASP A 564 4.14 -7.72 -17.47
C ASP A 564 4.28 -6.65 -16.37
N VAL A 565 4.62 -7.02 -15.14
CA VAL A 565 4.88 -6.07 -14.04
C VAL A 565 6.12 -5.21 -14.33
N PHE A 566 7.20 -5.80 -14.83
CA PHE A 566 8.39 -5.04 -15.26
C PHE A 566 8.13 -4.17 -16.51
N ASP A 567 7.33 -4.66 -17.46
CA ASP A 567 6.86 -3.87 -18.61
C ASP A 567 6.04 -2.65 -18.14
N LYS A 568 5.15 -2.83 -17.16
CA LYS A 568 4.35 -1.75 -16.54
C LYS A 568 5.23 -0.73 -15.83
N ALA A 569 6.18 -1.16 -15.00
CA ALA A 569 7.12 -0.24 -14.36
C ALA A 569 7.95 0.54 -15.39
N ARG A 570 8.34 -0.10 -16.51
CA ARG A 570 9.03 0.56 -17.62
C ARG A 570 8.16 1.56 -18.39
N ALA A 571 6.83 1.38 -18.39
CA ALA A 571 5.87 2.33 -18.96
C ALA A 571 5.56 3.48 -17.98
N ALA A 572 5.64 3.21 -16.67
CA ALA A 572 5.42 4.19 -15.59
C ALA A 572 6.70 4.91 -15.14
N ALA A 573 7.80 4.87 -15.90
CA ALA A 573 9.04 5.55 -15.52
C ALA A 573 8.85 7.08 -15.49
N PRO A 574 9.39 7.83 -14.49
CA PRO A 574 10.22 7.37 -13.38
C PRO A 574 9.43 6.55 -12.34
N CYS A 575 9.96 5.37 -11.97
CA CYS A 575 9.24 4.42 -11.11
C CYS A 575 10.16 3.71 -10.13
N VAL A 576 9.72 3.56 -8.89
CA VAL A 576 10.31 2.72 -7.85
C VAL A 576 9.50 1.44 -7.72
N MET A 577 10.11 0.31 -8.01
CA MET A 577 9.53 -1.02 -7.85
C MET A 577 10.00 -1.61 -6.52
N PHE A 578 9.07 -1.84 -5.59
CA PHE A 578 9.33 -2.32 -4.25
C PHE A 578 8.86 -3.76 -4.07
N PHE A 579 9.79 -4.68 -3.85
CA PHE A 579 9.51 -6.07 -3.51
C PHE A 579 9.55 -6.23 -1.98
N ASP A 580 8.39 -6.36 -1.34
CA ASP A 580 8.30 -6.60 0.10
C ASP A 580 8.29 -8.11 0.42
N GLU A 581 8.81 -8.48 1.59
CA GLU A 581 8.92 -9.86 2.06
C GLU A 581 9.59 -10.81 1.05
N LEU A 582 10.73 -10.39 0.48
CA LEU A 582 11.47 -11.20 -0.50
C LEU A 582 11.87 -12.58 0.05
N ASP A 583 12.01 -12.74 1.38
CA ASP A 583 12.28 -14.02 2.05
C ASP A 583 11.18 -15.07 1.88
N SER A 584 9.97 -14.68 1.48
CA SER A 584 8.88 -15.62 1.19
C SER A 584 9.06 -16.35 -0.15
N ILE A 585 9.73 -15.72 -1.13
CA ILE A 585 9.93 -16.25 -2.49
C ILE A 585 11.38 -16.67 -2.73
N ALA A 586 12.34 -15.88 -2.25
CA ALA A 586 13.75 -16.01 -2.55
C ALA A 586 14.52 -16.86 -1.53
N LYS A 587 13.93 -17.95 -1.03
CA LYS A 587 14.61 -18.86 -0.10
C LYS A 587 15.82 -19.50 -0.78
N ALA A 588 16.96 -19.53 -0.10
CA ALA A 588 18.17 -20.20 -0.56
C ALA A 588 17.84 -21.63 -1.01
N ARG A 589 18.23 -21.96 -2.25
CA ARG A 589 17.96 -23.25 -2.90
C ARG A 589 18.34 -24.39 -1.96
N GLY A 590 17.34 -25.05 -1.37
CA GLY A 590 17.53 -26.02 -0.31
C GLY A 590 18.21 -27.30 -0.84
N GLY A 591 19.42 -27.59 -0.34
CA GLY A 591 20.20 -28.80 -0.60
C GLY A 591 19.70 -30.08 0.07
N GLY A 592 18.39 -30.29 0.15
CA GLY A 592 17.78 -31.54 0.60
C GLY A 592 17.18 -32.30 -0.59
N GLY A 593 17.66 -33.51 -0.85
CA GLY A 593 17.29 -34.28 -2.04
C GLY A 593 15.78 -34.46 -2.19
N GLY A 594 15.24 -34.11 -3.37
CA GLY A 594 13.89 -34.52 -3.72
C GLY A 594 13.22 -33.79 -4.89
N ASP A 595 13.31 -32.47 -4.99
CA ASP A 595 12.52 -31.73 -5.99
C ASP A 595 13.37 -30.80 -6.85
N ALA A 596 13.45 -31.14 -8.14
CA ALA A 596 13.96 -30.27 -9.17
C ALA A 596 12.90 -29.20 -9.51
N GLY A 597 13.22 -27.93 -9.24
CA GLY A 597 12.56 -26.77 -9.86
C GLY A 597 11.17 -26.45 -9.30
N GLY A 598 11.12 -25.94 -8.07
CA GLY A 598 9.89 -25.34 -7.53
C GLY A 598 9.43 -24.16 -8.39
N ALA A 599 8.15 -23.83 -8.36
CA ALA A 599 7.64 -22.64 -9.04
C ALA A 599 8.28 -21.33 -8.51
N GLY A 600 8.85 -21.34 -7.30
CA GLY A 600 9.59 -20.21 -6.73
C GLY A 600 10.90 -19.94 -7.45
N ASP A 601 11.62 -21.00 -7.85
CA ASP A 601 12.87 -20.89 -8.59
C ASP A 601 12.65 -20.27 -9.98
N ARG A 602 11.54 -20.61 -10.64
CA ARG A 602 11.18 -20.06 -11.95
C ARG A 602 10.86 -18.57 -11.89
N VAL A 603 10.06 -18.16 -10.90
CA VAL A 603 9.74 -16.74 -10.66
C VAL A 603 11.01 -15.94 -10.34
N LEU A 604 11.87 -16.48 -9.46
CA LEU A 604 13.14 -15.84 -9.12
C LEU A 604 14.03 -15.67 -10.34
N ASN A 605 14.22 -16.71 -11.16
CA ASN A 605 15.00 -16.62 -12.40
C ASN A 605 14.42 -15.60 -13.38
N GLN A 606 13.09 -15.47 -13.45
CA GLN A 606 12.44 -14.46 -14.29
C GLN A 606 12.68 -13.03 -13.77
N ILE A 607 12.58 -12.80 -12.45
CA ILE A 607 12.93 -11.51 -11.83
C ILE A 607 14.39 -11.14 -12.14
N LEU A 608 15.32 -12.10 -11.99
CA LEU A 608 16.73 -11.89 -12.32
C LEU A 608 16.93 -11.53 -13.80
N THR A 609 16.21 -12.19 -14.69
CA THR A 609 16.28 -11.93 -16.14
C THR A 609 15.77 -10.52 -16.48
N GLU A 610 14.67 -10.09 -15.86
CA GLU A 610 14.15 -8.73 -16.06
C GLU A 610 15.09 -7.67 -15.47
N MET A 611 15.65 -7.88 -14.27
CA MET A 611 16.64 -6.97 -13.66
C MET A 611 17.92 -6.82 -14.49
N ASP A 612 18.45 -7.92 -15.04
CA ASP A 612 19.62 -7.89 -15.92
C ASP A 612 19.29 -7.20 -17.26
N GLY A 613 18.08 -7.45 -17.79
CA GLY A 613 17.55 -6.88 -19.03
C GLY A 613 17.15 -5.40 -18.95
N MET A 614 17.12 -4.82 -17.75
CA MET A 614 16.90 -3.38 -17.57
C MET A 614 18.09 -2.57 -18.11
N ASN A 615 17.90 -1.95 -19.26
CA ASN A 615 18.85 -0.97 -19.80
C ASN A 615 18.92 0.26 -18.88
N ALA A 616 20.13 0.76 -18.60
CA ALA A 616 20.39 1.92 -17.73
C ALA A 616 19.72 3.24 -18.17
N LYS A 617 19.07 3.28 -19.35
CA LYS A 617 18.38 4.47 -19.89
C LYS A 617 16.94 4.64 -19.42
N LYS A 618 16.32 3.62 -18.81
CA LYS A 618 14.96 3.76 -18.24
C LYS A 618 15.08 3.98 -16.73
N ASN A 619 14.53 5.09 -16.22
CA ASN A 619 14.53 5.48 -14.80
C ASN A 619 13.60 4.59 -13.96
N VAL A 620 13.88 3.29 -13.91
CA VAL A 620 13.16 2.34 -13.05
C VAL A 620 14.16 1.82 -12.01
N PHE A 621 13.83 2.01 -10.75
CA PHE A 621 14.68 1.65 -9.61
C PHE A 621 14.06 0.49 -8.83
N VAL A 622 14.84 -0.53 -8.47
CA VAL A 622 14.32 -1.72 -7.77
C VAL A 622 14.75 -1.72 -6.32
N ILE A 623 13.80 -1.79 -5.39
CA ILE A 623 14.05 -1.92 -3.96
C ILE A 623 13.50 -3.26 -3.48
N GLY A 624 14.33 -4.09 -2.87
CA GLY A 624 13.91 -5.28 -2.16
C GLY A 624 13.87 -5.04 -0.65
N ALA A 625 12.94 -5.66 0.07
CA ALA A 625 12.94 -5.68 1.52
C ALA A 625 12.85 -7.12 2.06
N THR A 626 13.61 -7.40 3.11
CA THR A 626 13.54 -8.67 3.84
C THR A 626 13.72 -8.49 5.34
N ASN A 627 13.11 -9.38 6.11
CA ASN A 627 13.38 -9.52 7.55
C ASN A 627 14.44 -10.59 7.84
N ARG A 628 14.83 -11.39 6.83
CA ARG A 628 15.68 -12.58 6.96
C ARG A 628 16.74 -12.60 5.84
N PRO A 629 17.79 -11.78 5.94
CA PRO A 629 18.84 -11.73 4.92
C PRO A 629 19.59 -13.06 4.76
N ASP A 630 19.60 -13.90 5.79
CA ASP A 630 20.18 -15.25 5.79
C ASP A 630 19.47 -16.21 4.81
N GLN A 631 18.22 -15.93 4.46
CA GLN A 631 17.40 -16.80 3.61
C GLN A 631 17.43 -16.39 2.13
N ILE A 632 18.01 -15.25 1.76
CA ILE A 632 17.98 -14.75 0.37
C ILE A 632 18.94 -15.51 -0.54
N ASP A 633 18.51 -15.83 -1.78
CA ASP A 633 19.39 -16.36 -2.83
C ASP A 633 20.51 -15.34 -3.15
N PRO A 634 21.80 -15.71 -2.98
CA PRO A 634 22.95 -14.83 -3.28
C PRO A 634 23.00 -14.31 -4.72
N ALA A 635 22.26 -14.92 -5.66
CA ALA A 635 22.15 -14.42 -7.03
C ALA A 635 21.52 -13.02 -7.08
N LEU A 636 20.60 -12.66 -6.17
CA LEU A 636 20.01 -11.32 -6.12
C LEU A 636 21.01 -10.23 -5.71
N LEU A 637 22.03 -10.61 -4.94
CA LEU A 637 23.00 -9.69 -4.34
C LEU A 637 24.20 -9.38 -5.25
N ARG A 638 24.19 -9.85 -6.50
CA ARG A 638 25.30 -9.65 -7.44
C ARG A 638 25.31 -8.20 -7.96
N PRO A 639 26.50 -7.62 -8.24
CA PRO A 639 26.63 -6.30 -8.86
C PRO A 639 25.74 -6.12 -10.09
N GLY A 640 25.01 -5.02 -10.16
CA GLY A 640 24.02 -4.76 -11.24
C GLY A 640 22.61 -5.27 -10.97
N ARG A 641 22.33 -5.83 -9.78
CA ARG A 641 20.99 -6.23 -9.32
C ARG A 641 20.62 -5.47 -8.05
N LEU A 642 20.53 -6.15 -6.89
CA LEU A 642 20.39 -5.52 -5.58
C LEU A 642 21.77 -5.42 -4.93
N ASP A 643 22.59 -4.51 -5.46
CA ASP A 643 24.01 -4.41 -5.10
C ASP A 643 24.27 -3.50 -3.89
N GLN A 644 23.34 -2.61 -3.56
CA GLN A 644 23.38 -1.80 -2.35
C GLN A 644 22.62 -2.48 -1.22
N LEU A 645 23.33 -2.85 -0.15
CA LEU A 645 22.77 -3.52 1.03
C LEU A 645 22.62 -2.52 2.16
N ILE A 646 21.39 -2.10 2.46
CA ILE A 646 21.11 -1.10 3.49
C ILE A 646 20.49 -1.78 4.71
N TYR A 647 21.20 -1.71 5.83
CA TYR A 647 20.74 -2.24 7.12
C TYR A 647 19.85 -1.23 7.84
N ILE A 648 18.66 -1.67 8.26
CA ILE A 648 17.70 -0.84 8.99
C ILE A 648 17.59 -1.40 10.42
N PRO A 649 18.24 -0.76 11.41
CA PRO A 649 18.24 -1.23 12.80
C PRO A 649 16.93 -0.92 13.54
N LEU A 650 16.81 -1.44 14.77
CA LEU A 650 15.82 -0.94 15.73
C LEU A 650 16.14 0.52 16.12
N PRO A 651 15.13 1.35 16.40
CA PRO A 651 15.33 2.77 16.68
C PRO A 651 16.07 3.01 18.01
N ASP A 652 17.06 3.89 17.97
CA ASP A 652 17.72 4.44 19.15
C ASP A 652 16.82 5.46 19.89
N GLU A 653 17.22 5.94 21.07
CA GLU A 653 16.38 6.83 21.88
C GLU A 653 15.93 8.09 21.12
N SER A 654 16.84 8.72 20.36
CA SER A 654 16.54 9.86 19.49
C SER A 654 15.55 9.50 18.38
N SER A 655 15.71 8.34 17.75
CA SER A 655 14.81 7.86 16.70
C SER A 655 13.44 7.53 17.29
N ARG A 656 13.35 6.94 18.49
CA ARG A 656 12.06 6.64 19.15
C ARG A 656 11.30 7.92 19.47
N LEU A 657 11.96 8.95 19.97
CA LEU A 657 11.35 10.27 20.17
C LEU A 657 10.84 10.86 18.85
N ALA A 658 11.65 10.80 17.79
CA ALA A 658 11.25 11.28 16.47
C ALA A 658 10.08 10.49 15.88
N ILE A 659 10.03 9.16 16.09
CA ILE A 659 8.94 8.29 15.64
C ILE A 659 7.65 8.63 16.39
N LEU A 660 7.70 8.76 17.72
CA LEU A 660 6.54 9.15 18.53
C LEU A 660 5.99 10.52 18.10
N THR A 661 6.89 11.48 17.85
CA THR A 661 6.54 12.81 17.35
C THR A 661 5.88 12.75 15.97
N ALA A 662 6.44 11.95 15.05
CA ALA A 662 5.89 11.79 13.71
C ALA A 662 4.50 11.12 13.72
N GLN A 663 4.32 10.08 14.55
CA GLN A 663 3.05 9.36 14.68
C GLN A 663 1.95 10.23 15.31
N LEU A 664 2.29 11.05 16.30
CA LEU A 664 1.33 11.89 17.04
C LEU A 664 1.14 13.28 16.42
N ARG A 665 1.84 13.63 15.32
CA ARG A 665 1.77 14.95 14.68
C ARG A 665 0.35 15.38 14.31
N LYS A 666 -0.51 14.42 13.98
CA LYS A 666 -1.92 14.65 13.58
C LYS A 666 -2.91 14.36 14.71
N SER A 667 -2.44 14.10 15.91
CA SER A 667 -3.26 13.70 17.06
C SER A 667 -3.29 14.81 18.11
N PRO A 668 -4.45 15.07 18.76
CA PRO A 668 -4.52 16.01 19.87
C PRO A 668 -3.88 15.37 21.11
N VAL A 669 -2.68 15.83 21.48
CA VAL A 669 -1.93 15.31 22.64
C VAL A 669 -1.85 16.39 23.71
N ALA A 670 -2.18 16.03 24.94
CA ALA A 670 -2.16 16.96 26.07
C ALA A 670 -0.73 17.37 26.43
N ALA A 671 -0.57 18.58 26.96
CA ALA A 671 0.74 19.13 27.34
C ALA A 671 1.44 18.36 28.47
N ASP A 672 0.73 17.47 29.18
CA ASP A 672 1.25 16.63 30.26
C ASP A 672 1.97 15.35 29.77
N VAL A 673 1.92 15.08 28.46
CA VAL A 673 2.57 13.91 27.84
C VAL A 673 4.03 14.21 27.48
N ASP A 674 4.96 13.62 28.23
CA ASP A 674 6.39 13.69 27.94
C ASP A 674 6.84 12.55 26.99
N LEU A 675 6.93 12.86 25.70
CA LEU A 675 7.41 11.92 24.67
C LEU A 675 8.87 11.47 24.91
N GLY A 676 9.69 12.29 25.55
CA GLY A 676 11.07 11.94 25.89
C GLY A 676 11.15 10.88 26.98
N LEU A 677 10.25 10.94 27.96
CA LEU A 677 10.11 9.90 28.97
C LEU A 677 9.65 8.58 28.33
N ILE A 678 8.63 8.63 27.46
CA ILE A 678 8.14 7.44 26.75
C ILE A 678 9.25 6.82 25.90
N ALA A 679 10.01 7.63 25.15
CA ALA A 679 11.12 7.17 24.33
C ALA A 679 12.22 6.46 25.16
N LYS A 680 12.47 6.88 26.40
CA LYS A 680 13.39 6.20 27.32
C LYS A 680 12.88 4.84 27.75
N HIS A 681 11.58 4.74 28.07
CA HIS A 681 10.97 3.51 28.56
C HIS A 681 10.68 2.47 27.47
N THR A 682 10.63 2.84 26.20
CA THR A 682 10.34 1.93 25.08
C THR A 682 11.61 1.36 24.42
N GLN A 683 12.65 1.02 25.18
CA GLN A 683 13.88 0.46 24.62
C GLN A 683 13.63 -0.92 23.99
N GLY A 684 14.11 -1.12 22.75
CA GLY A 684 13.96 -2.38 22.02
C GLY A 684 12.67 -2.49 21.20
N PHE A 685 11.79 -1.50 21.28
CA PHE A 685 10.56 -1.42 20.49
C PHE A 685 10.90 -1.01 19.05
N SER A 686 10.20 -1.61 18.09
CA SER A 686 10.24 -1.20 16.69
C SER A 686 9.34 0.03 16.44
N GLY A 687 9.45 0.64 15.26
CA GLY A 687 8.57 1.76 14.88
C GLY A 687 7.09 1.36 14.83
N ALA A 688 6.80 0.10 14.48
CA ALA A 688 5.44 -0.45 14.52
C ALA A 688 4.92 -0.58 15.95
N ASP A 689 5.75 -1.04 16.89
CA ASP A 689 5.36 -1.16 18.30
C ASP A 689 5.06 0.22 18.91
N LEU A 690 5.87 1.24 18.59
CA LEU A 690 5.61 2.63 19.00
C LEU A 690 4.33 3.19 18.38
N GLY A 691 4.08 2.88 17.11
CA GLY A 691 2.83 3.25 16.43
C GLY A 691 1.60 2.63 17.11
N GLU A 692 1.69 1.37 17.53
CA GLU A 692 0.59 0.69 18.23
C GLU A 692 0.30 1.33 19.59
N ILE A 693 1.34 1.71 20.37
CA ILE A 693 1.16 2.43 21.64
C ILE A 693 0.38 3.74 21.40
N CYS A 694 0.77 4.52 20.40
CA CYS A 694 0.09 5.79 20.06
C CYS A 694 -1.37 5.55 19.64
N GLN A 695 -1.63 4.55 18.79
CA GLN A 695 -3.00 4.21 18.38
C GLN A 695 -3.86 3.73 19.54
N ARG A 696 -3.29 2.95 20.46
CA ARG A 696 -4.00 2.46 21.63
C ARG A 696 -4.34 3.58 22.61
N ALA A 697 -3.40 4.48 22.87
CA ALA A 697 -3.66 5.68 23.68
C ALA A 697 -4.78 6.55 23.06
N ALA A 698 -4.76 6.72 21.73
CA ALA A 698 -5.82 7.42 21.01
C ALA A 698 -7.19 6.72 21.12
N LYS A 699 -7.24 5.40 20.98
CA LYS A 699 -8.49 4.61 21.13
C LYS A 699 -9.09 4.75 22.54
N LEU A 700 -8.25 4.81 23.57
CA LEU A 700 -8.70 5.05 24.95
C LEU A 700 -9.29 6.44 25.13
N ALA A 701 -8.63 7.47 24.58
CA ALA A 701 -9.13 8.84 24.60
C ALA A 701 -10.49 8.97 23.89
N ILE A 702 -10.63 8.37 22.70
CA ILE A 702 -11.88 8.34 21.93
C ILE A 702 -12.99 7.65 22.74
N ARG A 703 -12.67 6.54 23.42
CA ARG A 703 -13.65 5.84 24.25
C ARG A 703 -14.15 6.69 25.41
N GLU A 704 -13.25 7.35 26.13
CA GLU A 704 -13.63 8.25 27.23
C GLU A 704 -14.52 9.40 26.76
N ASP A 705 -14.25 9.94 25.58
CA ASP A 705 -15.04 11.04 25.01
C ASP A 705 -16.46 10.59 24.63
N ILE A 706 -16.58 9.45 23.93
CA ILE A 706 -17.89 8.87 23.60
C ILE A 706 -18.69 8.53 24.88
N GLU A 707 -18.04 7.98 25.91
CA GLU A 707 -18.70 7.68 27.19
C GLU A 707 -19.18 8.96 27.90
N ARG A 708 -18.44 10.07 27.76
CA ARG A 708 -18.81 11.39 28.29
C ARG A 708 -20.03 11.96 27.56
N ASP A 709 -20.07 11.86 26.24
CA ASP A 709 -21.20 12.33 25.42
C ASP A 709 -22.48 11.55 25.73
N ILE A 710 -22.40 10.23 25.80
CA ILE A 710 -23.55 9.37 26.18
C ILE A 710 -24.08 9.76 27.57
N LYS A 711 -23.19 10.11 28.51
CA LYS A 711 -23.59 10.53 29.86
C LYS A 711 -24.26 11.90 29.84
N ARG A 712 -23.72 12.86 29.07
CA ARG A 712 -24.32 14.19 28.86
C ARG A 712 -25.71 14.08 28.23
N GLU A 713 -25.89 13.24 27.22
CA GLU A 713 -27.19 13.00 26.60
C GLU A 713 -28.20 12.39 27.57
N LYS A 714 -27.79 11.42 28.39
CA LYS A 714 -28.64 10.83 29.44
C LYS A 714 -29.03 11.86 30.50
N GLU A 715 -28.10 12.71 30.93
CA GLU A 715 -28.36 13.79 31.89
C GLU A 715 -29.31 14.84 31.31
N LYS A 716 -29.16 15.21 30.04
CA LYS A 716 -30.11 16.09 29.31
C LYS A 716 -31.50 15.46 29.21
N ALA A 717 -31.59 14.17 28.88
CA ALA A 717 -32.86 13.46 28.80
C ALA A 717 -33.57 13.38 30.17
N ILE A 718 -32.83 13.12 31.25
CA ILE A 718 -33.37 13.09 32.62
C ILE A 718 -33.86 14.47 33.07
N LYS A 719 -33.12 15.55 32.75
CA LYS A 719 -33.54 16.93 33.05
C LYS A 719 -34.82 17.33 32.29
N GLN A 720 -34.95 16.90 31.02
CA GLN A 720 -36.16 17.10 30.23
C GLN A 720 -37.37 16.33 30.79
N GLU A 721 -37.19 15.10 31.26
CA GLU A 721 -38.26 14.31 31.90
C GLU A 721 -38.68 14.86 33.28
N ALA A 722 -37.77 15.55 33.98
CA ALA A 722 -38.04 16.18 35.28
C ALA A 722 -38.81 17.52 35.19
N GLY A 723 -39.05 18.05 33.99
CA GLY A 723 -39.80 19.29 33.77
C GLY A 723 -39.05 20.57 34.14
N GLU A 724 -37.72 20.52 34.21
CA GLU A 724 -36.88 21.71 34.32
C GLU A 724 -36.72 22.36 32.93
N ASP A 725 -36.97 23.68 32.86
CA ASP A 725 -36.91 24.45 31.62
C ASP A 725 -35.44 24.51 31.16
N VAL A 726 -35.10 23.77 30.10
CA VAL A 726 -33.77 23.81 29.49
C VAL A 726 -33.72 25.04 28.59
N GLY A 727 -33.57 26.21 29.22
CA GLY A 727 -33.32 27.46 28.51
C GLY A 727 -32.05 27.33 27.66
N MET A 728 -32.12 27.83 26.42
CA MET A 728 -31.01 27.95 25.45
C MET A 728 -29.92 28.95 25.90
N ASP A 729 -29.66 29.07 27.20
CA ASP A 729 -28.70 30.04 27.78
C ASP A 729 -27.49 29.34 28.45
N GLU A 730 -27.41 28.01 28.44
CA GLU A 730 -26.21 27.24 28.84
C GLU A 730 -25.39 26.76 27.63
N GLU A 731 -25.46 27.46 26.49
CA GLU A 731 -24.54 27.25 25.34
C GLU A 731 -23.24 28.08 25.47
N GLU A 732 -23.07 28.91 26.51
CA GLU A 732 -21.90 29.78 26.68
C GLU A 732 -20.71 29.16 27.44
N ASP A 733 -20.83 27.96 28.02
CA ASP A 733 -19.66 27.18 28.49
C ASP A 733 -19.31 26.07 27.48
N ASN A 734 -19.26 26.42 26.19
CA ASN A 734 -18.51 25.68 25.19
C ASN A 734 -17.01 25.92 25.42
N ASP A 735 -16.47 25.34 26.49
CA ASP A 735 -15.12 24.81 26.35
C ASP A 735 -15.27 23.62 25.40
N ASP A 736 -15.09 23.89 24.10
CA ASP A 736 -14.68 22.94 23.06
C ASP A 736 -13.30 22.36 23.45
N ALA A 737 -13.21 21.76 24.64
CA ALA A 737 -12.06 20.99 25.06
C ALA A 737 -12.09 19.71 24.24
N TYR A 738 -11.54 19.80 23.02
CA TYR A 738 -11.19 18.66 22.20
C TYR A 738 -10.63 17.57 23.11
N ALA A 739 -11.14 16.33 23.00
CA ALA A 739 -10.61 15.23 23.79
C ALA A 739 -9.14 15.01 23.45
N GLU A 740 -8.26 15.43 24.35
CA GLU A 740 -6.82 15.26 24.21
C GLU A 740 -6.38 13.89 24.75
N ILE A 741 -5.36 13.32 24.09
CA ILE A 741 -4.69 12.13 24.58
C ILE A 741 -3.79 12.53 25.76
N THR A 742 -4.21 12.16 26.97
CA THR A 742 -3.49 12.43 28.22
C THR A 742 -2.42 11.38 28.54
N ARG A 743 -1.55 11.70 29.51
CA ARG A 743 -0.55 10.76 30.03
C ARG A 743 -1.18 9.45 30.55
N ALA A 744 -2.34 9.53 31.18
CA ALA A 744 -3.04 8.37 31.72
C ALA A 744 -3.41 7.36 30.61
N HIS A 745 -3.76 7.84 29.40
CA HIS A 745 -4.03 6.97 28.25
C HIS A 745 -2.78 6.23 27.79
N PHE A 746 -1.60 6.86 27.80
CA PHE A 746 -0.33 6.18 27.48
C PHE A 746 0.07 5.17 28.55
N GLU A 747 -0.13 5.48 29.83
CA GLU A 747 0.12 4.54 30.94
C GLU A 747 -0.84 3.34 30.92
N GLU A 748 -2.11 3.57 30.58
CA GLU A 748 -3.13 2.53 30.40
C GLU A 748 -2.89 1.69 29.12
N ALA A 749 -2.37 2.32 28.06
CA ALA A 749 -1.98 1.66 26.82
C ALA A 749 -0.75 0.74 26.97
N MET A 750 -0.09 0.71 28.13
CA MET A 750 1.04 -0.15 28.44
C MET A 750 0.71 -1.22 29.51
N ARG A 751 -0.57 -1.64 29.64
CA ARG A 751 -1.04 -2.55 30.72
C ARG A 751 -1.12 -4.02 30.30
N PHE A 752 -0.49 -4.88 31.11
CA PHE A 752 -0.53 -6.35 31.04
C PHE A 752 -1.37 -6.91 32.19
N ALA A 753 -2.12 -8.00 31.94
CA ALA A 753 -2.88 -8.70 32.98
C ALA A 753 -2.36 -10.13 33.18
N LEU A 754 -2.09 -10.50 34.44
CA LEU A 754 -1.51 -11.77 34.90
C LEU A 754 -2.39 -12.38 36.01
N GLY A 755 -2.52 -13.70 36.10
CA GLY A 755 -3.06 -14.37 37.31
C GLY A 755 -2.01 -14.43 38.43
N GLY A 756 -2.38 -14.42 39.72
CA GLY A 756 -1.45 -14.18 40.85
C GLY A 756 -0.79 -15.38 41.58
N GLY A 757 -0.92 -16.61 41.09
CA GLY A 757 -0.21 -17.78 41.64
C GLY A 757 1.31 -17.73 41.40
N ILE A 758 2.09 -18.70 41.91
CA ILE A 758 3.57 -18.70 41.81
C ILE A 758 4.12 -18.48 40.38
N MET A 759 3.43 -18.98 39.36
CA MET A 759 3.78 -18.74 37.95
C MET A 759 3.60 -17.27 37.57
N GLY A 760 2.51 -16.68 38.02
CA GLY A 760 2.21 -15.26 37.89
C GLY A 760 3.15 -14.36 38.66
N ALA A 761 3.42 -14.69 39.92
CA ALA A 761 4.39 -14.01 40.78
C ALA A 761 5.79 -13.99 40.13
N SER A 762 6.23 -15.14 39.60
CA SER A 762 7.51 -15.25 38.89
C SER A 762 7.51 -14.45 37.59
N SER A 763 6.43 -14.52 36.80
CA SER A 763 6.29 -13.73 35.56
C SER A 763 6.29 -12.23 35.85
N ALA A 764 5.54 -11.79 36.85
CA ALA A 764 5.49 -10.40 37.29
C ALA A 764 6.85 -9.92 37.80
N TYR A 765 7.57 -10.72 38.59
CA TYR A 765 8.91 -10.38 39.07
C TYR A 765 9.87 -10.14 37.90
N TYR A 766 9.98 -11.06 36.95
CA TYR A 766 10.89 -10.88 35.81
C TYR A 766 10.45 -9.75 34.87
N LEU A 767 9.14 -9.62 34.62
CA LEU A 767 8.60 -8.52 33.82
C LEU A 767 8.83 -7.16 34.49
N SER A 768 8.76 -7.08 35.82
CA SER A 768 9.00 -5.85 36.58
C SER A 768 10.45 -5.35 36.52
N LYS A 769 11.39 -6.20 36.09
CA LYS A 769 12.78 -5.79 35.83
C LYS A 769 12.95 -5.07 34.50
N HIS A 770 11.88 -4.94 33.72
CA HIS A 770 11.86 -4.22 32.46
C HIS A 770 11.02 -2.96 32.59
N ASP A 771 11.54 -1.87 32.05
CA ASP A 771 10.87 -0.58 32.02
C ASP A 771 9.76 -0.54 30.94
N GLY A 772 8.77 0.33 31.12
CA GLY A 772 7.74 0.61 30.09
C GLY A 772 6.52 -0.32 30.11
N TYR A 773 6.31 -1.04 31.20
CA TYR A 773 5.16 -1.93 31.37
C TYR A 773 4.37 -1.56 32.63
N THR A 774 3.07 -1.87 32.65
CA THR A 774 2.24 -1.86 33.86
C THR A 774 1.62 -3.23 34.03
N ILE A 775 1.78 -3.87 35.17
CA ILE A 775 1.41 -5.28 35.34
C ILE A 775 0.29 -5.37 36.36
N THR A 776 -0.85 -5.94 35.98
CA THR A 776 -1.98 -6.17 36.88
C THR A 776 -2.09 -7.65 37.22
N LEU A 777 -1.78 -8.00 38.47
CA LEU A 777 -2.03 -9.34 39.03
C LEU A 777 -3.46 -9.43 39.55
N ILE A 778 -4.21 -10.46 39.15
CA ILE A 778 -5.63 -10.62 39.51
C ILE A 778 -5.79 -11.89 40.36
N GLU A 779 -6.39 -11.76 41.54
CA GLU A 779 -6.70 -12.85 42.46
C GLU A 779 -8.06 -12.71 43.16
N GLU A 780 -8.73 -13.83 43.40
CA GLU A 780 -10.08 -13.84 43.98
C GLU A 780 -10.08 -13.61 45.49
N THR A 781 -9.08 -14.11 46.23
CA THR A 781 -9.11 -14.16 47.70
C THR A 781 -7.92 -13.46 48.35
N ASP A 782 -6.73 -14.01 48.15
CA ASP A 782 -5.42 -13.44 48.48
C ASP A 782 -4.46 -13.95 47.41
N ILE A 783 -3.23 -13.43 47.35
CA ILE A 783 -2.17 -14.03 46.53
C ILE A 783 -2.17 -15.54 46.82
N ALA A 784 -2.35 -16.34 45.77
CA ALA A 784 -2.39 -17.79 45.87
C ALA A 784 -0.99 -18.34 46.19
N CYS A 785 -0.57 -18.17 47.44
CA CYS A 785 0.77 -18.44 47.94
C CYS A 785 1.00 -19.92 48.33
N ALA A 786 -0.04 -20.75 48.34
CA ALA A 786 0.09 -22.16 48.71
C ALA A 786 -0.92 -23.01 47.90
N ALA A 787 -0.54 -24.09 47.23
CA ALA A 787 0.56 -25.00 47.49
C ALA A 787 1.40 -25.25 46.23
N SER A 788 2.69 -25.50 46.43
CA SER A 788 3.56 -26.31 45.56
C SER A 788 3.04 -27.76 45.37
N GLY A 789 1.73 -27.97 45.49
CA GLY A 789 1.07 -29.19 45.97
C GLY A 789 1.98 -30.16 46.70
N LYS A 790 2.19 -31.33 46.09
CA LYS A 790 3.01 -32.42 46.63
C LYS A 790 4.45 -31.99 46.98
N ALA A 791 5.11 -31.17 46.14
CA ALA A 791 6.53 -30.87 46.33
C ALA A 791 6.85 -29.99 47.57
N GLY A 792 5.90 -29.26 48.17
CA GLY A 792 6.13 -28.59 49.46
C GLY A 792 7.29 -27.56 49.51
N GLY A 793 7.75 -27.06 48.36
CA GLY A 793 8.95 -26.21 48.25
C GLY A 793 10.25 -26.93 47.97
N PHE A 794 10.18 -28.23 47.70
CA PHE A 794 11.29 -29.06 47.26
C PHE A 794 11.72 -28.73 45.84
N LEU A 795 13.03 -28.69 45.64
CA LEU A 795 13.69 -28.39 44.38
C LEU A 795 14.69 -29.50 44.07
N ALA A 796 14.66 -30.00 42.85
CA ALA A 796 15.60 -31.01 42.38
C ALA A 796 16.24 -30.56 41.06
N LEU A 797 17.55 -30.69 40.96
CA LEU A 797 18.34 -30.27 39.80
C LEU A 797 18.19 -31.25 38.62
N ASP A 798 18.25 -32.54 38.92
CA ASP A 798 18.52 -33.63 37.96
C ASP A 798 17.41 -34.70 37.88
N TRP A 799 16.33 -34.57 38.67
CA TRP A 799 15.25 -35.57 38.71
C TRP A 799 14.35 -35.58 37.46
N ASN A 800 14.50 -34.60 36.57
CA ASN A 800 13.79 -34.52 35.29
C ASN A 800 14.71 -34.80 34.08
N ASP A 801 15.92 -35.31 34.29
CA ASP A 801 16.92 -35.52 33.24
C ASP A 801 16.50 -36.57 32.18
N ASP A 802 15.64 -37.51 32.56
CA ASP A 802 15.11 -38.55 31.65
C ASP A 802 14.04 -37.99 30.69
N THR A 803 13.58 -36.77 30.91
CA THR A 803 12.63 -36.08 30.03
C THR A 803 13.37 -35.02 29.23
N GLU A 804 13.60 -35.28 27.94
CA GLU A 804 14.36 -34.42 27.02
C GLU A 804 13.99 -32.93 27.15
N CYS A 805 12.70 -32.64 27.30
CA CYS A 805 12.20 -31.28 27.37
C CYS A 805 12.17 -30.65 28.77
N LEU A 806 12.04 -31.44 29.84
CA LEU A 806 12.03 -30.91 31.22
C LEU A 806 13.43 -30.81 31.82
N LYS A 807 14.41 -31.54 31.26
CA LYS A 807 15.80 -31.54 31.67
C LYS A 807 16.39 -30.13 31.69
N GLU A 808 16.38 -29.45 30.55
CA GLU A 808 16.96 -28.10 30.44
C GLU A 808 16.17 -27.10 31.27
N LEU A 809 14.83 -27.22 31.27
CA LEU A 809 13.93 -26.36 32.04
C LEU A 809 14.23 -26.44 33.54
N SER A 810 14.28 -27.65 34.10
CA SER A 810 14.47 -27.87 35.54
C SER A 810 15.85 -27.45 36.00
N ARG A 811 16.89 -27.75 35.20
CA ARG A 811 18.27 -27.36 35.50
C ARG A 811 18.46 -25.84 35.47
N ALA A 812 17.93 -25.17 34.44
CA ALA A 812 17.97 -23.72 34.36
C ALA A 812 17.20 -23.07 35.52
N SER A 813 16.03 -23.62 35.87
CA SER A 813 15.23 -23.10 36.98
C SER A 813 15.88 -23.31 38.34
N PHE A 814 16.52 -24.45 38.58
CA PHE A 814 17.25 -24.72 39.82
C PHE A 814 18.39 -23.71 40.01
N LYS A 815 19.09 -23.37 38.92
CA LYS A 815 20.12 -22.34 38.93
C LYS A 815 19.53 -20.95 39.23
N LEU A 816 18.40 -20.59 38.62
CA LEU A 816 17.70 -19.34 38.92
C LEU A 816 17.25 -19.25 40.38
N HIS A 817 16.81 -20.35 40.99
CA HIS A 817 16.51 -20.39 42.43
C HIS A 817 17.73 -20.07 43.31
N GLN A 818 18.92 -20.56 42.94
CA GLN A 818 20.16 -20.22 43.64
C GLN A 818 20.50 -18.73 43.49
N ASP A 819 20.35 -18.20 42.28
CA ASP A 819 20.66 -16.80 41.99
C ASP A 819 19.67 -15.87 42.72
N LEU A 820 18.37 -16.20 42.73
CA LEU A 820 17.35 -15.48 43.51
C LEU A 820 17.60 -15.56 45.01
N ALA A 821 18.05 -16.71 45.52
CA ALA A 821 18.36 -16.84 46.94
C ALA A 821 19.54 -15.96 47.37
N GLN A 822 20.47 -15.69 46.47
CA GLN A 822 21.54 -14.72 46.69
C GLN A 822 21.04 -13.28 46.56
N GLU A 823 20.23 -13.00 45.53
CA GLU A 823 19.69 -11.67 45.23
C GLU A 823 18.74 -11.16 46.33
N LEU A 824 17.85 -12.02 46.83
CA LEU A 824 16.72 -11.66 47.69
C LEU A 824 16.91 -12.08 49.16
N ASP A 825 18.15 -12.40 49.55
CA ASP A 825 18.49 -12.96 50.85
C ASP A 825 17.59 -14.15 51.23
N GLY A 826 17.44 -15.08 50.29
CA GLY A 826 16.47 -16.16 50.36
C GLY A 826 16.65 -17.09 51.56
N SER A 827 17.87 -17.16 52.10
CA SER A 827 18.16 -17.98 53.30
C SER A 827 17.40 -17.48 54.53
N HIS A 828 17.28 -16.16 54.69
CA HIS A 828 16.58 -15.52 55.81
C HIS A 828 15.13 -15.16 55.47
N THR A 829 14.84 -14.79 54.22
CA THR A 829 13.51 -14.28 53.84
C THR A 829 12.49 -15.38 53.53
N TYR A 830 12.91 -16.46 52.87
CA TYR A 830 12.01 -17.58 52.51
C TYR A 830 12.59 -18.97 52.78
N GLY A 831 13.67 -19.04 53.54
CA GLY A 831 14.24 -20.30 54.04
C GLY A 831 14.88 -21.18 52.95
N TYR A 832 15.38 -20.58 51.86
CA TYR A 832 16.13 -21.35 50.86
C TYR A 832 17.35 -22.00 51.49
N ARG A 833 17.44 -23.32 51.36
CA ARG A 833 18.60 -24.10 51.81
C ARG A 833 18.80 -25.36 50.96
N PRO A 834 20.04 -25.74 50.66
CA PRO A 834 20.34 -27.09 50.23
C PRO A 834 19.89 -28.12 51.28
N VAL A 835 19.41 -29.27 50.82
CA VAL A 835 18.98 -30.36 51.72
C VAL A 835 19.45 -31.70 51.19
N GLU A 836 19.81 -32.62 52.08
CA GLU A 836 19.95 -34.02 51.69
C GLU A 836 18.57 -34.66 51.56
N THR A 837 18.43 -35.59 50.62
CA THR A 837 17.13 -36.23 50.34
C THR A 837 17.28 -37.75 50.29
N TYR A 838 16.34 -38.43 50.93
CA TYR A 838 16.35 -39.88 51.05
C TYR A 838 15.03 -40.50 50.58
N SER A 839 15.13 -41.64 49.91
CA SER A 839 14.03 -42.58 49.72
C SER A 839 14.05 -43.60 50.87
N ALA A 840 12.91 -43.79 51.53
CA ALA A 840 12.81 -44.70 52.67
C ALA A 840 11.59 -45.63 52.52
N ILE A 841 11.81 -46.94 52.55
CA ILE A 841 10.72 -47.92 52.56
C ILE A 841 10.47 -48.33 54.01
N PHE A 842 9.24 -48.16 54.48
CA PHE A 842 8.79 -48.54 55.82
C PHE A 842 7.88 -49.76 55.73
N ASP A 843 8.26 -50.85 56.40
CA ASP A 843 7.42 -52.04 56.55
C ASP A 843 6.79 -52.04 57.94
N THR A 844 5.50 -51.70 58.00
CA THR A 844 4.75 -51.62 59.26
C THR A 844 4.32 -53.00 59.79
N SER A 845 4.56 -54.08 59.04
CA SER A 845 4.21 -55.46 59.40
C SER A 845 5.36 -56.23 60.08
N ARG A 846 6.60 -55.73 59.99
CA ARG A 846 7.80 -56.33 60.60
C ARG A 846 8.13 -55.69 61.95
N ASN A 847 8.56 -56.52 62.88
CA ASN A 847 9.01 -56.12 64.22
C ASN A 847 10.40 -56.74 64.49
N THR A 848 11.37 -56.47 63.62
CA THR A 848 12.72 -57.06 63.67
C THR A 848 13.79 -56.00 63.79
N LEU A 849 14.57 -56.06 64.87
CA LEU A 849 15.81 -55.33 65.08
C LEU A 849 16.90 -55.88 64.15
N ASN A 850 17.11 -55.26 63.00
CA ASN A 850 18.37 -55.43 62.25
C ASN A 850 19.25 -54.20 62.48
N GLN A 851 20.38 -54.44 63.17
CA GLN A 851 21.49 -53.51 63.29
C GLN A 851 22.30 -53.56 61.99
N ASP A 852 21.86 -52.84 60.97
CA ASP A 852 22.77 -52.31 59.96
C ASP A 852 22.61 -50.79 59.95
N SER A 853 23.75 -50.10 59.98
CA SER A 853 23.92 -48.69 60.26
C SER A 853 23.16 -47.79 59.27
N HIS A 854 21.92 -47.44 59.57
CA HIS A 854 21.18 -46.37 58.88
C HIS A 854 21.26 -45.08 59.68
N SER A 855 21.77 -44.02 59.05
CA SER A 855 22.40 -42.84 59.66
C SER A 855 21.45 -41.73 60.14
N LEU A 856 20.12 -41.93 60.08
CA LEU A 856 19.14 -40.89 60.41
C LEU A 856 18.51 -41.12 61.78
N ASN A 857 18.94 -40.36 62.78
CA ASN A 857 18.53 -40.54 64.18
C ASN A 857 17.09 -40.08 64.50
N TRP A 858 16.42 -39.42 63.56
CA TRP A 858 15.11 -38.81 63.78
C TRP A 858 13.94 -39.61 63.17
N ILE A 859 14.21 -40.68 62.42
CA ILE A 859 13.18 -41.58 61.86
C ILE A 859 13.08 -42.90 62.66
N LYS A 860 11.97 -43.61 62.54
CA LYS A 860 11.74 -44.91 63.21
C LYS A 860 12.55 -46.03 62.55
N ASN A 861 13.82 -46.19 62.94
CA ASN A 861 14.74 -47.18 62.36
C ASN A 861 14.26 -48.64 62.47
N ASN A 862 13.41 -48.97 63.43
CA ASN A 862 12.87 -50.33 63.62
C ASN A 862 11.84 -50.75 62.56
N THR A 863 11.30 -49.81 61.78
CA THR A 863 10.32 -50.07 60.71
C THR A 863 10.88 -49.80 59.31
N VAL A 864 12.12 -49.33 59.19
CA VAL A 864 12.77 -49.04 57.90
C VAL A 864 13.30 -50.35 57.29
N GLN A 865 12.80 -50.69 56.10
CA GLN A 865 13.27 -51.81 55.29
C GLN A 865 14.47 -51.42 54.41
N SER A 866 14.46 -50.21 53.85
CA SER A 866 15.58 -49.67 53.07
C SER A 866 15.62 -48.15 53.20
N LEU A 867 16.84 -47.60 53.14
CA LEU A 867 17.10 -46.17 53.14
C LEU A 867 18.18 -45.87 52.11
N GLU A 868 17.83 -45.09 51.09
CA GLU A 868 18.72 -44.72 50.00
C GLU A 868 18.82 -43.20 49.89
N LYS A 869 20.05 -42.68 49.76
CA LYS A 869 20.27 -41.25 49.52
C LYS A 869 20.08 -40.96 48.03
N ILE A 870 19.04 -40.20 47.70
CA ILE A 870 18.63 -39.87 46.33
C ILE A 870 18.89 -38.40 45.95
N GLY A 871 19.31 -37.58 46.92
CA GLY A 871 19.66 -36.18 46.71
C GLY A 871 20.76 -35.70 47.66
N THR A 872 21.53 -34.73 47.20
CA THR A 872 22.65 -34.11 47.94
C THR A 872 22.43 -32.61 48.04
N GLU A 873 23.16 -31.92 48.91
CA GLU A 873 23.17 -30.45 48.97
C GLU A 873 23.60 -29.76 47.66
N LYS A 874 24.10 -30.51 46.66
CA LYS A 874 24.38 -29.98 45.32
C LYS A 874 23.24 -30.17 44.32
N THR A 875 22.38 -31.15 44.56
CA THR A 875 21.33 -31.58 43.60
C THR A 875 19.92 -31.35 44.11
N THR A 876 19.73 -31.16 45.41
CA THR A 876 18.43 -30.94 46.04
C THR A 876 18.46 -29.76 47.00
N ALA A 877 17.38 -28.99 47.00
CA ALA A 877 17.18 -27.82 47.86
C ALA A 877 15.72 -27.72 48.30
N GLN A 878 15.46 -26.85 49.25
CA GLN A 878 14.14 -26.59 49.78
C GLN A 878 13.99 -25.10 50.06
N LEU A 879 12.77 -24.58 49.89
CA LEU A 879 12.35 -23.26 50.34
C LEU A 879 10.93 -23.30 50.91
N HIS A 880 10.48 -22.22 51.53
CA HIS A 880 9.09 -22.05 51.94
C HIS A 880 8.27 -21.45 50.78
N PRO A 881 7.32 -22.19 50.15
CA PRO A 881 6.63 -21.73 48.94
C PRO A 881 5.88 -20.41 49.10
N GLU A 882 5.17 -20.23 50.21
CA GLU A 882 4.40 -19.02 50.46
C GLU A 882 5.32 -17.80 50.65
N LEU A 883 6.35 -17.90 51.49
CA LEU A 883 7.31 -16.82 51.69
C LEU A 883 8.04 -16.46 50.40
N PHE A 884 8.42 -17.45 49.59
CA PHE A 884 9.06 -17.21 48.29
C PHE A 884 8.12 -16.48 47.32
N THR A 885 6.88 -16.95 47.19
CA THR A 885 5.86 -16.32 46.32
C THR A 885 5.61 -14.87 46.74
N ARG A 886 5.39 -14.64 48.03
CA ARG A 886 5.18 -13.28 48.58
C ARG A 886 6.41 -12.41 48.37
N LYS A 887 7.62 -12.96 48.53
CA LYS A 887 8.85 -12.19 48.34
C LYS A 887 9.03 -11.72 46.91
N LEU A 888 8.77 -12.58 45.92
CA LEU A 888 8.82 -12.19 44.51
C LEU A 888 7.84 -11.06 44.20
N ILE A 889 6.62 -11.13 44.76
CA ILE A 889 5.61 -10.09 44.57
C ILE A 889 6.00 -8.81 45.28
N GLU A 890 6.47 -8.86 46.53
CA GLU A 890 6.94 -7.70 47.29
C GLU A 890 8.04 -6.95 46.52
N GLU A 891 9.00 -7.67 45.94
CA GLU A 891 10.04 -7.07 45.11
C GLU A 891 9.52 -6.52 43.79
N ALA A 892 8.54 -7.20 43.18
CA ALA A 892 7.89 -6.71 41.97
C ALA A 892 7.07 -5.44 42.24
N GLU A 893 6.35 -5.35 43.35
CA GLU A 893 5.57 -4.17 43.76
C GLU A 893 6.46 -2.96 44.06
N LYS A 894 7.67 -3.16 44.61
CA LYS A 894 8.63 -2.06 44.86
C LYS A 894 9.00 -1.26 43.61
N THR A 895 8.84 -1.85 42.43
CA THR A 895 9.08 -1.16 41.16
C THR A 895 8.01 -0.10 40.84
N GLY A 896 6.85 -0.14 41.50
CA GLY A 896 5.70 0.74 41.21
C GLY A 896 4.94 0.36 39.93
N ILE A 897 5.44 -0.61 39.17
CA ILE A 897 4.88 -1.08 37.89
C ILE A 897 3.81 -2.17 38.11
N VAL A 898 3.91 -2.93 39.21
CA VAL A 898 3.01 -4.05 39.50
C VAL A 898 1.88 -3.61 40.43
N LYS A 899 0.64 -3.82 40.00
CA LYS A 899 -0.59 -3.60 40.75
C LYS A 899 -1.28 -4.92 41.01
N ILE A 900 -1.74 -5.14 42.25
CA ILE A 900 -2.50 -6.34 42.60
C ILE A 900 -3.98 -5.99 42.79
N LEU A 901 -4.85 -6.75 42.14
CA LEU A 901 -6.30 -6.69 42.28
C LEU A 901 -6.78 -7.96 42.99
N VAL A 902 -7.05 -7.82 44.29
CA VAL A 902 -7.59 -8.89 45.15
C VAL A 902 -9.12 -8.75 45.27
N GLY A 903 -9.84 -9.86 45.42
CA GLY A 903 -11.29 -9.89 45.63
C GLY A 903 -12.10 -10.10 44.35
N ARG A 904 -11.45 -10.40 43.22
CA ARG A 904 -12.09 -10.52 41.90
C ARG A 904 -11.53 -11.71 41.14
N ALA A 905 -12.38 -12.67 40.78
CA ALA A 905 -11.97 -13.78 39.94
C ALA A 905 -12.07 -13.40 38.46
N VAL A 906 -11.19 -13.95 37.62
CA VAL A 906 -11.37 -13.89 36.16
C VAL A 906 -12.47 -14.87 35.77
N SER A 907 -13.53 -14.37 35.14
CA SER A 907 -14.66 -15.19 34.66
C SER A 907 -14.49 -15.58 33.20
N GLU A 908 -14.09 -14.66 32.33
CA GLU A 908 -14.05 -14.84 30.87
C GLU A 908 -12.88 -14.07 30.24
N LEU A 909 -12.42 -14.53 29.07
CA LEU A 909 -11.49 -13.77 28.22
C LEU A 909 -12.30 -12.87 27.27
N LEU A 910 -11.80 -11.67 26.98
CA LEU A 910 -12.40 -10.75 26.02
C LEU A 910 -11.73 -10.91 24.66
N PHE A 911 -12.53 -11.05 23.60
CA PHE A 911 -12.05 -11.34 22.25
C PHE A 911 -12.47 -10.28 21.25
N ASN A 912 -11.58 -9.92 20.32
CA ASN A 912 -11.89 -9.23 19.08
C ASN A 912 -11.34 -10.07 17.92
N GLY A 913 -12.20 -10.87 17.30
CA GLY A 913 -11.78 -11.91 16.36
C GLY A 913 -10.87 -12.95 17.04
N SER A 914 -9.65 -13.11 16.53
CA SER A 914 -8.62 -13.98 17.12
C SER A 914 -7.70 -13.27 18.12
N ILE A 915 -7.93 -12.00 18.44
CA ILE A 915 -7.09 -11.23 19.37
C ILE A 915 -7.75 -11.21 20.75
N VAL A 916 -7.00 -11.58 21.80
CA VAL A 916 -7.45 -11.41 23.19
C VAL A 916 -7.16 -9.98 23.62
N THR A 917 -8.19 -9.28 24.09
CA THR A 917 -8.13 -7.83 24.40
C THR A 917 -8.22 -7.52 25.90
N GLY A 918 -8.37 -8.55 26.73
CA GLY A 918 -8.51 -8.40 28.17
C GLY A 918 -9.25 -9.56 28.83
N VAL A 919 -9.72 -9.31 30.05
CA VAL A 919 -10.44 -10.27 30.88
C VAL A 919 -11.69 -9.64 31.50
N LYS A 920 -12.74 -10.43 31.65
CA LYS A 920 -13.92 -10.08 32.44
C LYS A 920 -13.79 -10.63 33.85
N LEU A 921 -14.08 -9.80 34.83
CA LEU A 921 -14.02 -10.13 36.25
C LEU A 921 -15.39 -10.61 36.77
N SER A 922 -15.37 -11.31 37.89
CA SER A 922 -16.55 -11.89 38.55
C SER A 922 -17.62 -10.87 38.98
N ASP A 923 -17.24 -9.60 39.14
CA ASP A 923 -18.15 -8.48 39.42
C ASP A 923 -18.77 -7.87 38.14
N GLY A 924 -18.47 -8.45 36.98
CA GLY A 924 -18.91 -7.98 35.66
C GLY A 924 -18.01 -6.90 35.05
N LYS A 925 -17.01 -6.40 35.77
CA LYS A 925 -16.09 -5.38 35.25
C LYS A 925 -15.15 -5.98 34.21
N GLU A 926 -14.96 -5.26 33.10
CA GLU A 926 -14.01 -5.61 32.06
C GLU A 926 -12.67 -4.91 32.32
N LEU A 927 -11.58 -5.66 32.24
CA LEU A 927 -10.21 -5.17 32.37
C LEU A 927 -9.48 -5.46 31.06
N HIS A 928 -9.17 -4.39 30.33
CA HIS A 928 -8.44 -4.50 29.08
C HIS A 928 -6.93 -4.64 29.31
N ALA A 929 -6.26 -5.42 28.47
CA ALA A 929 -4.82 -5.66 28.56
C ALA A 929 -4.22 -5.86 27.17
N ASP A 930 -2.97 -5.41 26.98
CA ASP A 930 -2.16 -5.64 25.77
C ASP A 930 -1.88 -7.11 25.55
N LYS A 931 -1.50 -7.79 26.63
CA LYS A 931 -1.28 -9.24 26.64
C LYS A 931 -1.91 -9.83 27.89
N VAL A 932 -2.51 -11.00 27.71
CA VAL A 932 -3.09 -11.77 28.81
C VAL A 932 -2.26 -13.02 29.02
N VAL A 933 -1.74 -13.21 30.23
CA VAL A 933 -1.06 -14.46 30.61
C VAL A 933 -1.93 -15.26 31.56
N VAL A 934 -2.34 -16.45 31.12
CA VAL A 934 -3.17 -17.36 31.92
C VAL A 934 -2.28 -18.20 32.83
N CYS A 935 -2.30 -17.84 34.12
CA CYS A 935 -1.61 -18.53 35.22
C CYS A 935 -2.58 -19.12 36.25
N MET A 936 -3.77 -19.55 35.82
CA MET A 936 -4.89 -19.94 36.72
C MET A 936 -4.83 -21.40 37.21
N GLY A 937 -3.68 -22.07 37.11
CA GLY A 937 -3.52 -23.47 37.49
C GLY A 937 -4.60 -24.38 36.88
N PRO A 938 -5.24 -25.27 37.66
CA PRO A 938 -6.26 -26.21 37.13
C PRO A 938 -7.55 -25.50 36.69
N TRP A 939 -7.79 -24.25 37.08
CA TRP A 939 -8.93 -23.46 36.62
C TRP A 939 -8.72 -22.86 35.21
N SER A 940 -7.51 -22.91 34.67
CA SER A 940 -7.22 -22.46 33.29
C SER A 940 -8.12 -23.19 32.27
N GLY A 941 -8.42 -24.48 32.49
CA GLY A 941 -9.30 -25.26 31.61
C GLY A 941 -10.79 -24.89 31.70
N LYS A 942 -11.18 -23.96 32.58
CA LYS A 942 -12.55 -23.45 32.71
C LYS A 942 -12.80 -22.16 31.93
N LEU A 943 -11.75 -21.51 31.45
CA LEU A 943 -11.87 -20.35 30.55
C LEU A 943 -12.50 -20.81 29.25
N LYS A 944 -13.53 -20.09 28.81
CA LYS A 944 -14.24 -20.35 27.56
C LYS A 944 -13.55 -19.62 26.42
N PHE A 945 -13.39 -20.32 25.31
CA PHE A 945 -12.94 -19.75 24.04
C PHE A 945 -14.09 -19.76 23.02
N PRO A 946 -14.02 -18.92 21.98
CA PRO A 946 -14.85 -19.07 20.79
C PRO A 946 -14.80 -20.52 20.27
N ASN A 947 -15.90 -21.01 19.67
CA ASN A 947 -16.02 -22.38 19.14
C ASN A 947 -15.91 -23.52 20.18
N ASN A 948 -16.12 -23.24 21.47
CA ASN A 948 -16.15 -24.26 22.54
C ASN A 948 -14.78 -24.97 22.75
N GLU A 949 -13.70 -24.32 22.32
CA GLU A 949 -12.31 -24.72 22.62
C GLU A 949 -11.99 -24.46 24.11
N ARG A 950 -11.04 -25.20 24.68
CA ARG A 950 -10.57 -25.02 26.06
C ARG A 950 -9.09 -25.36 26.19
N ILE A 951 -8.45 -24.76 27.19
CA ILE A 951 -7.08 -25.15 27.57
C ILE A 951 -7.12 -26.57 28.16
N PRO A 952 -6.33 -27.54 27.64
CA PRO A 952 -6.42 -28.95 28.03
C PRO A 952 -5.72 -29.22 29.37
N VAL A 953 -6.27 -28.68 30.46
CA VAL A 953 -5.75 -28.85 31.83
C VAL A 953 -6.84 -29.40 32.74
N LYS A 954 -6.49 -30.44 33.50
CA LYS A 954 -7.28 -31.00 34.60
C LYS A 954 -6.58 -30.76 35.94
N GLY A 955 -7.32 -30.92 37.04
CA GLY A 955 -6.75 -30.85 38.39
C GLY A 955 -6.68 -32.22 39.04
N SER A 956 -5.61 -32.48 39.79
CA SER A 956 -5.48 -33.63 40.69
C SER A 956 -5.46 -33.15 42.13
N HIS A 957 -6.32 -33.68 42.98
CA HIS A 957 -6.49 -33.22 44.36
C HIS A 957 -5.47 -33.88 45.30
N VAL A 958 -4.92 -33.09 46.23
CA VAL A 958 -3.87 -33.52 47.18
C VAL A 958 -4.05 -32.84 48.53
N HIS A 959 -3.93 -33.62 49.61
CA HIS A 959 -3.90 -33.13 50.99
C HIS A 959 -2.49 -32.99 51.54
N SER A 960 -2.32 -32.00 52.40
CA SER A 960 -1.10 -31.79 53.15
C SER A 960 -1.38 -31.29 54.57
N ILE A 961 -0.41 -31.49 55.45
CA ILE A 961 -0.40 -31.02 56.82
C ILE A 961 0.91 -30.29 57.12
N VAL A 962 0.83 -29.33 58.02
CA VAL A 962 2.01 -28.71 58.64
C VAL A 962 2.01 -29.08 60.11
N LEU A 963 3.08 -29.74 60.54
CA LEU A 963 3.30 -30.13 61.93
C LEU A 963 4.34 -29.21 62.57
N LYS A 964 4.18 -28.93 63.86
CA LYS A 964 5.21 -28.32 64.71
C LYS A 964 5.63 -29.33 65.78
N PRO A 965 6.76 -30.03 65.57
CA PRO A 965 7.27 -30.98 66.55
C PRO A 965 7.81 -30.27 67.79
N ASN A 966 7.81 -30.99 68.92
CA ASN A 966 8.40 -30.51 70.19
C ASN A 966 9.94 -30.47 70.16
N CYS A 967 10.56 -31.08 69.14
CA CYS A 967 12.00 -31.11 68.93
C CYS A 967 12.36 -30.61 67.52
N VAL A 968 13.62 -30.19 67.34
CA VAL A 968 14.10 -29.73 66.02
C VAL A 968 14.41 -30.94 65.15
N ILE A 969 13.75 -31.03 64.00
CA ILE A 969 14.00 -32.07 63.00
C ILE A 969 15.13 -31.62 62.06
N PRO A 970 16.15 -32.46 61.79
CA PRO A 970 17.22 -32.15 60.83
C PRO A 970 16.69 -31.83 59.42
N ALA A 971 17.45 -31.04 58.67
CA ALA A 971 17.09 -30.54 57.33
C ALA A 971 17.26 -31.62 56.22
N GLN A 972 16.50 -32.72 56.34
CA GLN A 972 16.54 -33.84 55.41
C GLN A 972 15.13 -34.15 54.90
N ALA A 973 14.95 -34.14 53.58
CA ALA A 973 13.68 -34.49 52.95
C ALA A 973 13.57 -36.02 52.81
N ILE A 974 12.39 -36.57 53.12
CA ILE A 974 12.14 -38.01 53.06
C ILE A 974 10.98 -38.30 52.11
N PHE A 975 11.25 -39.08 51.08
CA PHE A 975 10.24 -39.70 50.22
C PHE A 975 9.97 -41.10 50.77
N ALA A 976 8.90 -41.25 51.53
CA ALA A 976 8.61 -42.51 52.19
C ALA A 976 7.65 -43.37 51.36
N ALA A 977 7.88 -44.68 51.34
CA ALA A 977 6.93 -45.68 50.86
C ALA A 977 6.58 -46.63 52.01
N MET A 978 5.32 -46.63 52.45
CA MET A 978 4.83 -47.44 53.56
C MET A 978 4.10 -48.66 53.02
N LEU A 979 4.63 -49.84 53.31
CA LEU A 979 4.01 -51.12 53.04
C LEU A 979 3.10 -51.49 54.22
N THR A 980 1.81 -51.65 53.94
CA THR A 980 0.82 -52.21 54.86
C THR A 980 0.19 -53.46 54.23
N ASN A 981 -0.43 -54.33 55.03
CA ASN A 981 -1.01 -55.61 54.56
C ASN A 981 -2.08 -55.48 53.45
N SER A 982 -2.58 -54.28 53.13
CA SER A 982 -3.64 -54.05 52.15
C SER A 982 -3.45 -52.84 51.23
N THR A 983 -2.51 -51.93 51.48
CA THR A 983 -2.27 -50.72 50.66
C THR A 983 -0.84 -50.18 50.79
N THR A 984 -0.31 -49.58 49.73
CA THR A 984 0.93 -48.78 49.80
C THR A 984 0.58 -47.32 49.99
N ALA A 985 1.23 -46.62 50.92
CA ALA A 985 1.09 -45.18 51.11
C ALA A 985 2.42 -44.47 50.92
N GLU A 986 2.43 -43.32 50.27
CA GLU A 986 3.66 -42.63 49.87
C GLU A 986 3.72 -41.19 50.40
N PRO A 987 3.87 -40.98 51.72
CA PRO A 987 3.96 -39.64 52.28
C PRO A 987 5.35 -39.04 52.01
N GLU A 988 5.38 -37.78 51.62
CA GLU A 988 6.62 -37.02 51.47
C GLU A 988 6.75 -36.05 52.64
N VAL A 989 7.91 -36.03 53.30
CA VAL A 989 8.16 -35.30 54.55
C VAL A 989 9.27 -34.28 54.33
N TYR A 990 8.95 -33.03 54.62
CA TYR A 990 9.78 -31.87 54.32
C TYR A 990 9.94 -30.99 55.57
N PRO A 991 10.97 -31.23 56.41
CA PRO A 991 11.31 -30.34 57.52
C PRO A 991 11.68 -28.95 57.00
N ARG A 992 11.14 -27.87 57.55
CA ARG A 992 11.37 -26.48 57.10
C ARG A 992 12.37 -25.75 58.01
N SER A 993 12.85 -24.59 57.57
CA SER A 993 13.82 -23.77 58.32
C SER A 993 13.22 -23.10 59.57
N ASP A 994 11.90 -22.89 59.59
CA ASP A 994 11.14 -22.32 60.69
C ASP A 994 10.81 -23.32 61.82
N GLY A 995 11.32 -24.55 61.72
CA GLY A 995 11.09 -25.63 62.68
C GLY A 995 9.76 -26.37 62.50
N THR A 996 8.95 -26.02 61.48
CA THR A 996 7.77 -26.82 61.10
C THR A 996 8.15 -27.95 60.14
N VAL A 997 7.26 -28.92 59.96
CA VAL A 997 7.43 -30.04 59.02
C VAL A 997 6.20 -30.11 58.13
N TYR A 998 6.40 -29.93 56.83
CA TYR A 998 5.36 -30.09 55.82
C TYR A 998 5.31 -31.53 55.35
N ILE A 999 4.11 -32.10 55.31
CA ILE A 999 3.89 -33.48 54.88
C ILE A 999 2.74 -33.50 53.90
N CYS A 1000 2.90 -34.18 52.77
CA CYS A 1000 1.84 -34.37 51.79
C CYS A 1000 1.60 -35.85 51.49
N GLY A 1001 0.35 -36.19 51.18
CA GLY A 1001 -0.06 -37.54 50.84
C GLY A 1001 -0.12 -37.81 49.34
N ALA A 1002 -0.61 -39.02 49.00
CA ALA A 1002 -0.91 -39.39 47.64
C ALA A 1002 -2.11 -38.61 47.08
N ASN A 1003 -2.19 -38.53 45.76
CA ASN A 1003 -3.29 -37.88 45.05
C ASN A 1003 -4.61 -38.68 45.23
N ASP A 1004 -5.73 -37.98 45.36
CA ASP A 1004 -7.06 -38.56 45.26
C ASP A 1004 -7.88 -37.98 44.09
N LYS A 1005 -9.01 -38.63 43.81
CA LYS A 1005 -9.85 -38.33 42.64
C LYS A 1005 -11.07 -37.52 43.07
N GLU A 1006 -10.87 -36.23 43.29
CA GLU A 1006 -11.97 -35.27 43.44
C GLU A 1006 -12.06 -34.33 42.22
N PRO A 1007 -13.27 -33.92 41.80
CA PRO A 1007 -13.45 -32.97 40.70
C PRO A 1007 -13.01 -31.56 41.10
N VAL A 1008 -12.46 -30.78 40.15
CA VAL A 1008 -12.00 -29.41 40.42
C VAL A 1008 -13.19 -28.48 40.74
N PRO A 1009 -13.24 -27.85 41.93
CA PRO A 1009 -14.36 -26.98 42.34
C PRO A 1009 -14.40 -25.70 41.49
N LYS A 1010 -15.54 -24.99 41.49
CA LYS A 1010 -15.77 -23.84 40.58
C LYS A 1010 -14.65 -22.79 40.63
N SER A 1011 -14.14 -22.47 41.82
CA SER A 1011 -13.00 -21.57 42.02
C SER A 1011 -12.05 -22.11 43.11
N ALA A 1012 -10.87 -21.50 43.24
CA ALA A 1012 -9.87 -21.86 44.24
C ALA A 1012 -10.35 -21.63 45.67
N ALA A 1013 -11.23 -20.64 45.89
CA ALA A 1013 -11.83 -20.34 47.18
C ALA A 1013 -12.69 -21.49 47.76
N LEU A 1014 -13.15 -22.41 46.89
CA LEU A 1014 -14.03 -23.52 47.25
C LEU A 1014 -13.29 -24.84 47.50
N VAL A 1015 -11.96 -24.82 47.55
CA VAL A 1015 -11.16 -26.00 47.87
C VAL A 1015 -11.33 -26.35 49.35
N SER A 1016 -11.80 -27.57 49.63
CA SER A 1016 -12.04 -28.06 50.98
C SER A 1016 -11.13 -29.23 51.33
N VAL A 1017 -10.81 -29.35 52.61
CA VAL A 1017 -9.98 -30.44 53.15
C VAL A 1017 -10.85 -31.66 53.47
N ASP A 1018 -10.44 -32.86 53.03
CA ASP A 1018 -11.04 -34.11 53.49
C ASP A 1018 -10.39 -34.55 54.81
N LYS A 1019 -11.19 -34.52 55.88
CA LYS A 1019 -10.74 -34.91 57.22
C LYS A 1019 -10.27 -36.37 57.29
N LYS A 1020 -10.81 -37.26 56.45
CA LYS A 1020 -10.39 -38.67 56.45
C LYS A 1020 -8.98 -38.82 55.88
N SER A 1021 -8.68 -38.16 54.77
CA SER A 1021 -7.33 -38.10 54.18
C SER A 1021 -6.32 -37.42 55.11
N ILE A 1022 -6.68 -36.32 55.79
CA ILE A 1022 -5.81 -35.67 56.78
C ILE A 1022 -5.47 -36.60 57.95
N ASN A 1023 -6.48 -37.26 58.54
CA ASN A 1023 -6.24 -38.17 59.67
C ASN A 1023 -5.33 -39.34 59.28
N LYS A 1024 -5.45 -39.85 58.05
CA LYS A 1024 -4.52 -40.86 57.51
C LYS A 1024 -3.11 -40.29 57.39
N LEU A 1025 -2.95 -39.06 56.91
CA LEU A 1025 -1.65 -38.43 56.73
C LEU A 1025 -0.95 -38.14 58.06
N ILE A 1026 -1.70 -37.73 59.08
CA ILE A 1026 -1.19 -37.55 60.45
C ILE A 1026 -0.70 -38.89 61.01
N HIS A 1027 -1.48 -39.97 60.83
CA HIS A 1027 -1.07 -41.30 61.25
C HIS A 1027 0.21 -41.78 60.52
N GLN A 1028 0.29 -41.53 59.20
CA GLN A 1028 1.48 -41.82 58.41
C GLN A 1028 2.71 -41.03 58.90
N ALA A 1029 2.56 -39.74 59.21
CA ALA A 1029 3.65 -38.94 59.77
C ALA A 1029 4.24 -39.57 61.05
N GLY A 1030 3.38 -40.02 61.97
CA GLY A 1030 3.79 -40.73 63.18
C GLY A 1030 4.50 -42.08 62.92
N ASN A 1031 4.27 -42.71 61.77
CA ASN A 1031 4.96 -43.94 61.36
C ASN A 1031 6.34 -43.67 60.76
N VAL A 1032 6.56 -42.50 60.16
CA VAL A 1032 7.90 -42.07 59.73
C VAL A 1032 8.78 -41.76 60.95
N SER A 1033 8.24 -41.02 61.92
CA SER A 1033 8.99 -40.60 63.11
C SER A 1033 8.07 -40.48 64.32
N SER A 1034 8.53 -40.94 65.48
CA SER A 1034 7.85 -40.70 66.76
C SER A 1034 7.74 -39.22 67.10
N SER A 1035 8.67 -38.40 66.62
CA SER A 1035 8.66 -36.94 66.82
C SER A 1035 7.55 -36.25 66.03
N LEU A 1036 6.97 -36.91 65.01
CA LEU A 1036 5.89 -36.41 64.17
C LEU A 1036 4.52 -36.99 64.57
N SER A 1037 4.45 -37.78 65.64
CA SER A 1037 3.18 -38.30 66.16
C SER A 1037 2.34 -37.20 66.81
N THR A 1038 1.04 -37.42 66.93
CA THR A 1038 0.10 -36.49 67.61
C THR A 1038 0.44 -36.22 69.08
N GLU A 1039 1.24 -37.07 69.71
CA GLU A 1039 1.71 -36.89 71.09
C GLU A 1039 2.89 -35.91 71.17
N ASN A 1040 3.70 -35.82 70.10
CA ASN A 1040 4.97 -35.08 70.08
C ASN A 1040 4.99 -33.90 69.09
N ALA A 1041 3.96 -33.74 68.27
CA ALA A 1041 3.82 -32.65 67.32
C ALA A 1041 2.40 -32.10 67.27
N GLN A 1042 2.29 -30.77 67.21
CA GLN A 1042 1.03 -30.07 67.01
C GLN A 1042 0.72 -29.91 65.53
N VAL A 1043 -0.50 -30.24 65.09
CA VAL A 1043 -0.97 -29.89 63.75
C VAL A 1043 -1.25 -28.38 63.70
N ILE A 1044 -0.47 -27.66 62.90
CA ILE A 1044 -0.60 -26.20 62.74
C ILE A 1044 -1.56 -25.85 61.61
N LYS A 1045 -1.53 -26.62 60.53
CA LYS A 1045 -2.35 -26.36 59.34
C LYS A 1045 -2.74 -27.66 58.67
N GLU A 1046 -3.99 -27.73 58.24
CA GLU A 1046 -4.50 -28.77 57.34
C GLU A 1046 -4.87 -28.09 56.01
N GLN A 1047 -4.43 -28.68 54.90
CA GLN A 1047 -4.54 -28.04 53.59
C GLN A 1047 -4.93 -29.04 52.51
N ALA A 1048 -5.54 -28.52 51.46
CA ALA A 1048 -5.83 -29.23 50.23
C ALA A 1048 -5.52 -28.32 49.04
N CYS A 1049 -5.14 -28.91 47.92
CA CYS A 1049 -4.86 -28.18 46.69
C CYS A 1049 -5.14 -29.05 45.45
N TYR A 1050 -5.20 -28.41 44.29
CA TYR A 1050 -5.29 -29.10 43.01
C TYR A 1050 -4.04 -28.84 42.18
N LEU A 1051 -3.34 -29.91 41.83
CA LEU A 1051 -2.20 -29.90 40.93
C LEU A 1051 -2.69 -29.77 39.47
N PRO A 1052 -2.23 -28.78 38.69
CA PRO A 1052 -2.60 -28.67 37.29
C PRO A 1052 -1.85 -29.71 36.44
N LEU A 1053 -2.60 -30.54 35.70
CA LEU A 1053 -2.06 -31.56 34.81
C LEU A 1053 -2.56 -31.32 33.39
N SER A 1054 -1.65 -31.25 32.41
CA SER A 1054 -2.02 -31.30 30.99
C SER A 1054 -2.74 -32.63 30.70
N GLU A 1055 -3.89 -32.58 30.01
CA GLU A 1055 -4.77 -33.73 29.81
C GLU A 1055 -4.13 -34.87 28.99
N ASN A 1056 -3.11 -34.55 28.16
CA ASN A 1056 -2.51 -35.49 27.19
C ASN A 1056 -1.01 -35.74 27.39
N THR A 1057 -0.25 -34.74 27.82
CA THR A 1057 1.22 -34.82 27.82
C THR A 1057 1.83 -34.91 29.21
N ASN A 1058 1.10 -34.53 30.27
CA ASN A 1058 1.65 -34.25 31.61
C ASN A 1058 2.84 -33.26 31.61
N LEU A 1059 3.08 -32.56 30.49
CA LEU A 1059 4.11 -31.54 30.35
C LEU A 1059 3.53 -30.15 30.61
N PRO A 1060 4.33 -29.19 31.09
CA PRO A 1060 3.91 -27.80 31.23
C PRO A 1060 3.42 -27.21 29.91
N ILE A 1061 2.51 -26.26 30.03
CA ILE A 1061 1.89 -25.48 28.96
C ILE A 1061 2.50 -24.08 29.06
N ILE A 1062 3.46 -23.73 28.19
CA ILE A 1062 4.28 -22.51 28.29
C ILE A 1062 4.49 -21.87 26.91
N GLY A 1063 3.90 -20.69 26.69
CA GLY A 1063 4.16 -19.90 25.49
C GLY A 1063 2.92 -19.19 24.94
N PRO A 1064 3.02 -18.53 23.77
CA PRO A 1064 1.86 -17.92 23.12
C PRO A 1064 0.86 -18.99 22.67
N HIS A 1065 -0.41 -18.64 22.66
CA HIS A 1065 -1.46 -19.49 22.11
C HIS A 1065 -1.37 -19.51 20.57
N SER A 1066 -1.56 -20.68 19.95
CA SER A 1066 -1.45 -20.86 18.49
C SER A 1066 -2.56 -20.14 17.71
N ASN A 1067 -3.80 -20.27 18.19
CA ASN A 1067 -4.99 -19.72 17.52
C ASN A 1067 -5.38 -18.29 17.94
N TYR A 1068 -4.94 -17.81 19.11
CA TYR A 1068 -5.35 -16.52 19.66
C TYR A 1068 -4.13 -15.63 19.94
N LYS A 1069 -4.10 -14.46 19.31
CA LYS A 1069 -3.01 -13.48 19.46
C LYS A 1069 -3.10 -12.79 20.82
N GLU A 1070 -1.95 -12.34 21.30
CA GLU A 1070 -1.77 -11.67 22.61
C GLU A 1070 -2.18 -12.49 23.84
N LEU A 1071 -2.40 -13.79 23.66
CA LEU A 1071 -2.66 -14.74 24.74
C LEU A 1071 -1.44 -15.61 24.98
N TYR A 1072 -1.00 -15.69 26.23
CA TYR A 1072 0.09 -16.54 26.66
C TYR A 1072 -0.38 -17.48 27.76
N LEU A 1073 0.14 -18.70 27.76
CA LEU A 1073 -0.21 -19.74 28.71
C LEU A 1073 1.01 -20.07 29.56
N ALA A 1074 0.82 -20.17 30.87
CA ALA A 1074 1.84 -20.61 31.83
C ALA A 1074 1.15 -21.43 32.93
N THR A 1075 0.82 -22.67 32.59
CA THR A 1075 0.04 -23.59 33.46
C THR A 1075 0.45 -25.06 33.22
N GLY A 1076 -0.18 -26.01 33.92
CA GLY A 1076 0.04 -27.44 33.70
C GLY A 1076 1.33 -28.02 34.30
N HIS A 1077 2.01 -27.29 35.20
CA HIS A 1077 3.32 -27.68 35.75
C HIS A 1077 3.31 -28.85 36.74
N SER A 1078 2.17 -29.51 36.96
CA SER A 1078 2.02 -30.63 37.89
C SER A 1078 2.54 -30.29 39.30
N PHE A 1079 3.22 -31.23 39.96
CA PHE A 1079 3.88 -31.02 41.25
C PHE A 1079 5.22 -30.26 41.12
N TRP A 1080 5.77 -30.11 39.91
CA TRP A 1080 7.00 -29.36 39.65
C TRP A 1080 6.80 -27.84 39.54
N GLY A 1081 5.61 -27.32 39.84
CA GLY A 1081 5.29 -25.89 39.74
C GLY A 1081 6.28 -24.98 40.46
N ILE A 1082 6.66 -25.31 41.70
CA ILE A 1082 7.61 -24.49 42.46
C ILE A 1082 9.02 -24.52 41.88
N LEU A 1083 9.46 -25.68 41.38
CA LEU A 1083 10.77 -25.86 40.77
C LEU A 1083 10.87 -25.03 39.50
N ASN A 1084 9.86 -25.12 38.63
CA ASN A 1084 9.90 -24.55 37.27
C ASN A 1084 9.34 -23.11 37.18
N ALA A 1085 8.88 -22.52 38.28
CA ALA A 1085 8.28 -21.19 38.26
C ALA A 1085 9.27 -20.07 37.84
N PRO A 1086 10.49 -19.96 38.38
CA PRO A 1086 11.42 -18.90 37.97
C PRO A 1086 11.76 -18.92 36.49
N ILE A 1087 12.08 -20.11 35.94
CA ILE A 1087 12.40 -20.20 34.52
C ILE A 1087 11.19 -19.92 33.64
N THR A 1088 10.00 -20.37 34.04
CA THR A 1088 8.78 -20.10 33.28
C THR A 1088 8.47 -18.61 33.28
N GLY A 1089 8.57 -17.94 34.44
CA GLY A 1089 8.37 -16.50 34.53
C GLY A 1089 9.37 -15.72 33.69
N LYS A 1090 10.64 -16.13 33.69
CA LYS A 1090 11.68 -15.54 32.85
C LYS A 1090 11.39 -15.76 31.36
N MET A 1091 10.99 -16.95 30.95
CA MET A 1091 10.62 -17.25 29.56
C MET A 1091 9.41 -16.44 29.11
N ILE A 1092 8.37 -16.32 29.94
CA ILE A 1092 7.19 -15.48 29.63
C ILE A 1092 7.59 -14.02 29.49
N SER A 1093 8.45 -13.52 30.39
CA SER A 1093 9.01 -12.17 30.29
C SER A 1093 9.76 -11.98 28.97
N GLU A 1094 10.66 -12.91 28.60
CA GLU A 1094 11.40 -12.83 27.35
C GLU A 1094 10.50 -12.93 26.10
N TRP A 1095 9.45 -13.74 26.14
CA TRP A 1095 8.43 -13.79 25.09
C TRP A 1095 7.67 -12.48 24.95
N ILE A 1096 7.28 -11.87 26.07
CA ILE A 1096 6.52 -10.62 26.06
C ILE A 1096 7.38 -9.46 25.58
N VAL A 1097 8.63 -9.39 26.04
CA VAL A 1097 9.57 -8.27 25.82
C VAL A 1097 10.32 -8.40 24.49
N TYR A 1098 10.81 -9.60 24.15
CA TYR A 1098 11.71 -9.82 23.01
C TYR A 1098 11.11 -10.68 21.89
N ASN A 1099 9.86 -11.12 22.04
CA ASN A 1099 9.20 -12.07 21.14
C ASN A 1099 10.01 -13.35 20.88
N SER A 1100 10.91 -13.70 21.80
CA SER A 1100 11.85 -14.81 21.69
C SER A 1100 12.39 -15.20 23.07
N VAL A 1101 12.65 -16.49 23.29
CA VAL A 1101 13.28 -17.00 24.53
C VAL A 1101 14.78 -17.12 24.31
N ARG A 1102 15.55 -16.56 25.23
CA ARG A 1102 17.02 -16.60 25.27
C ARG A 1102 17.53 -17.43 26.44
N SER A 1103 16.71 -17.65 27.47
CA SER A 1103 17.13 -18.37 28.67
C SER A 1103 17.39 -19.87 28.46
N ILE A 1104 16.87 -20.48 27.39
CA ILE A 1104 17.00 -21.91 27.03
C ILE A 1104 17.07 -22.05 25.50
N ASN A 1105 17.88 -22.98 24.99
CA ASN A 1105 18.10 -23.23 23.55
C ASN A 1105 17.00 -24.13 22.94
N LYS A 1106 16.51 -23.86 21.72
CA LYS A 1106 15.24 -24.42 21.19
C LYS A 1106 15.28 -25.91 20.80
N SER A 1107 14.21 -26.64 21.12
CA SER A 1107 13.53 -27.55 20.16
C SER A 1107 12.01 -27.75 20.38
N SER A 1108 11.44 -27.50 21.56
CA SER A 1108 9.99 -27.64 21.80
C SER A 1108 9.47 -26.70 22.89
N TYR A 1109 9.00 -25.49 22.52
CA TYR A 1109 8.35 -24.59 23.48
C TYR A 1109 6.89 -24.98 23.59
N PHE A 1110 6.54 -25.55 24.73
CA PHE A 1110 5.34 -26.33 24.86
C PHE A 1110 4.06 -25.56 24.69
N LEU A 1111 3.32 -26.01 23.69
CA LEU A 1111 2.03 -26.66 23.84
C LEU A 1111 1.89 -27.62 22.66
N PRO A 1112 1.31 -28.83 22.76
CA PRO A 1112 0.82 -29.45 21.53
C PRO A 1112 -0.25 -28.55 20.88
#